data_AF-A0A9W4IC74-F1
#
_entry.id   AF-A0A9W4IC74-F1
#
_cell.length_a   1.000
_cell.length_b   1.000
_cell.length_c   1.000
_cell.angle_alpha   90.00
_cell.angle_beta   90.00
_cell.angle_gamma   90.00
#
_symmetry.space_group_name_H-M   'P 1'
#
loop_
_entity.id
_entity.type
_entity.pdbx_description
1 polymer ?
#
loop_
_entity_poly.entity_id
_entity_poly.type
_entity_poly.pdbx_seq_one_letter_code
_entity_poly.pdbx_strand_id
1 'polypeptide(L)'
;MKLSIDCLLVLLLFISPIAAIGTSCFKVVSALVGRPTHLFNKFQSEICDAGCQPTVPHWDLWTRNNTFVPAVRSLMHRMNVPHKEEALLKMGDDVALTIKRSCGPMLGGGTHICSDAETLAGFGNCFKRNFLKASIKHLPTLIPMASEDSCKEQLRFLEGDELWEETIPQNMRDYAKVCDSLGPFEHEELSSMAFATHSRSLRPIFRPLQLRHASQFQPLVPPSPSSLGKPTAAKTYTRTRKWLRRLFYASLATGVAYGIDSQFYASSLTRTARTFSLGLLVAIDYKINFRPNPPLASSIAAVHARNAERLSDLLRHNGGLYLKMGQAIAMQSAILPSEFQHMFSRMFDDAPQNDWKEVEKVIREDFGKSPEEVFGVSFTGESGKGVMERKARASASVAQVHWARLQDGSEVAIKIQKREIVQQLAWDLWAFKVVTLIYSNLFDIPFYSLVPYISERLSLETDFVNEADNSENMAKLVAGEPRLRDRVYIPRVYRELSSKRVMTAEWVEGVRLWDKQAITRPWRGGWREGSPGCHGTPLDQPGSSADHRPRAGKLKPERDYWRGHNNRGGLGLSLKEVMTTMVDLFSAQMFLWGYVHCDPHPGNIFIRRKPSGQPELVLIDHGLYIHMEPGFRHQYARFWKALLTFDNRTLGEIVKGWGVTNPDIFASATLMRPYSGGDMSTQRGIKGLSKSQRAERSYEMQQAARKAIRDILGDETKWPQELIFIGRNLRIVQGNNQFLGSPVNRVKITGIWASRALIESPDLSLVEKMRNLGRHFVFRIVLFSTDIFFYFTKVRQFLRMGGGMEDDLEAQMQVMAKDMGVELNHEVFEGYFIMDEPPIIDFGPFYGTDHIAKEHLVLQIRQACERFGFFQLINHGIPADIQAAILRHSSDFFNLPLEVKERYDQGNHPIIQRDSKKLRSSKDIGGFNRGYERLRAQNFEKRTKGDLKEGFYLGKDLPLDDDYVVHRRFGQGPNKYPAEVSDPKEFKRIMDEYHDLMIDLAVAIMQVLAQTLGLDQSVFGDFCDHPVSILRLLHYPPQEGNTDLERGIGAHTDFGAATMLLQDETGGLQVWNNVSSDWVDVTPVPGAYVVNLGNMMMQWTNDRYLSNLHRVINKSGTERFSVPFFFSGNPNFTIRCLPNCEDSVLGAKYPPVTVHEWMAGRYADTYGTSKKGIEEMRREPRGDI
;
A
#
# COMPACT_ATOMS: atom_id res chain seq x y z
N MET A 1 26.58 -21.96 -1.56
CA MET A 1 25.58 -21.27 -2.43
C MET A 1 26.28 -20.86 -3.73
N LYS A 2 25.99 -21.56 -4.84
CA LYS A 2 26.47 -21.20 -6.18
C LYS A 2 25.55 -20.11 -6.73
N LEU A 3 25.97 -18.85 -6.70
CA LEU A 3 25.34 -17.84 -7.57
C LEU A 3 25.72 -18.22 -9.01
N SER A 4 24.73 -18.37 -9.90
CA SER A 4 25.02 -18.56 -11.32
C SER A 4 25.81 -17.35 -11.83
N ILE A 5 26.85 -17.62 -12.62
CA ILE A 5 27.71 -16.63 -13.28
C ILE A 5 26.89 -15.65 -14.14
N ASP A 6 25.71 -16.09 -14.61
CA ASP A 6 24.75 -15.29 -15.35
C ASP A 6 24.26 -14.07 -14.56
N CYS A 7 24.05 -14.23 -13.25
CA CYS A 7 23.55 -13.14 -12.39
C CYS A 7 24.59 -12.02 -12.21
N LEU A 8 25.87 -12.36 -12.20
CA LEU A 8 26.95 -11.37 -11.98
C LEU A 8 27.28 -10.58 -13.25
N LEU A 9 27.15 -11.20 -14.42
CA LEU A 9 27.34 -10.57 -15.73
C LEU A 9 26.20 -9.62 -16.09
N VAL A 10 24.97 -10.00 -15.73
CA VAL A 10 23.76 -9.18 -15.85
C VAL A 10 23.90 -7.91 -15.01
N LEU A 11 24.35 -8.03 -13.74
CA LEU A 11 24.58 -6.89 -12.83
C LEU A 11 25.63 -5.89 -13.32
N LEU A 12 26.66 -6.32 -14.05
CA LEU A 12 27.74 -5.46 -14.53
C LEU A 12 27.36 -4.65 -15.80
N LEU A 13 26.33 -5.06 -16.53
CA LEU A 13 25.86 -4.36 -17.74
C LEU A 13 24.84 -3.24 -17.45
N PHE A 14 24.21 -3.24 -16.27
CA PHE A 14 23.19 -2.24 -15.90
C PHE A 14 23.75 -0.89 -15.44
N ILE A 15 25.07 -0.68 -15.48
CA ILE A 15 25.73 0.55 -14.99
C ILE A 15 26.16 1.49 -16.14
N SER A 16 26.06 1.09 -17.41
CA SER A 16 26.50 1.94 -18.54
C SER A 16 25.39 2.17 -19.57
N PRO A 17 25.17 3.41 -20.04
CA PRO A 17 24.15 3.74 -21.02
C PRO A 17 24.67 3.42 -22.42
N ILE A 18 24.61 2.16 -22.83
CA ILE A 18 24.82 1.77 -24.23
C ILE A 18 23.61 0.94 -24.65
N ALA A 19 22.60 1.66 -25.15
CA ALA A 19 21.50 1.09 -25.90
C ALA A 19 22.00 0.55 -27.26
N ALA A 20 21.33 -0.48 -27.77
CA ALA A 20 21.48 -1.12 -29.09
C ALA A 20 22.38 -2.38 -29.22
N ILE A 21 22.39 -3.28 -28.24
CA ILE A 21 22.85 -4.66 -28.47
C ILE A 21 21.64 -5.60 -28.41
N GLY A 22 21.22 -6.11 -29.57
CA GLY A 22 20.11 -7.06 -29.70
C GLY A 22 20.35 -8.39 -29.00
N THR A 23 19.27 -9.11 -28.69
CA THR A 23 19.31 -10.37 -27.92
C THR A 23 20.18 -11.47 -28.55
N SER A 24 20.33 -11.47 -29.87
CA SER A 24 21.14 -12.44 -30.62
C SER A 24 22.64 -12.31 -30.34
N CYS A 25 23.18 -11.11 -30.14
CA CYS A 25 24.61 -10.92 -29.84
C CYS A 25 25.00 -11.50 -28.49
N PHE A 26 24.08 -11.48 -27.52
CA PHE A 26 24.30 -12.09 -26.20
C PHE A 26 24.37 -13.63 -26.30
N LYS A 27 23.53 -14.21 -27.18
CA LYS A 27 23.53 -15.65 -27.45
C LYS A 27 24.83 -16.10 -28.11
N VAL A 28 25.41 -15.32 -29.02
CA VAL A 28 26.73 -15.59 -29.66
C VAL A 28 27.83 -15.76 -28.61
N VAL A 29 27.92 -14.83 -27.65
CA VAL A 29 28.92 -14.90 -26.57
C VAL A 29 28.67 -16.12 -25.68
N SER A 30 27.41 -16.43 -25.36
CA SER A 30 27.07 -17.63 -24.58
C SER A 30 27.42 -18.94 -25.31
N ALA A 31 27.22 -19.01 -26.63
CA ALA A 31 27.55 -20.17 -27.45
C ALA A 31 29.07 -20.42 -27.49
N LEU A 32 29.87 -19.36 -27.65
CA LEU A 32 31.34 -19.43 -27.65
C LEU A 32 31.91 -19.87 -26.30
N VAL A 33 31.30 -19.45 -25.20
CA VAL A 33 31.78 -19.75 -23.83
C VAL A 33 31.21 -21.08 -23.30
N GLY A 34 30.12 -21.59 -23.89
CA GLY A 34 29.37 -22.76 -23.42
C GLY A 34 29.90 -24.13 -23.87
N ARG A 35 30.72 -24.22 -24.92
CA ARG A 35 31.21 -25.51 -25.48
C ARG A 35 32.68 -25.91 -25.24
N PRO A 36 33.50 -25.26 -24.39
CA PRO A 36 34.93 -25.58 -24.36
C PRO A 36 35.24 -26.99 -23.82
N THR A 37 34.39 -27.59 -22.98
CA THR A 37 34.56 -28.99 -22.56
C THR A 37 34.49 -29.95 -23.75
N HIS A 38 33.63 -29.69 -24.74
CA HIS A 38 33.54 -30.48 -25.96
C HIS A 38 34.80 -30.35 -26.82
N LEU A 39 35.30 -29.12 -26.98
CA LEU A 39 36.55 -28.84 -27.72
C LEU A 39 37.77 -29.55 -27.10
N PHE A 40 37.90 -29.54 -25.78
CA PHE A 40 39.01 -30.21 -25.09
C PHE A 40 38.88 -31.74 -25.11
N ASN A 41 37.66 -32.29 -25.13
CA ASN A 41 37.45 -33.73 -25.32
C ASN A 41 37.91 -34.18 -26.73
N LYS A 42 37.58 -33.41 -27.77
CA LYS A 42 38.06 -33.68 -29.14
C LYS A 42 39.58 -33.50 -29.26
N PHE A 43 40.15 -32.52 -28.57
CA PHE A 43 41.61 -32.33 -28.52
C PHE A 43 42.33 -33.53 -27.90
N GLN A 44 41.79 -34.10 -26.82
CA GLN A 44 42.31 -35.34 -26.24
C GLN A 44 42.26 -36.48 -27.26
N SER A 45 41.10 -36.71 -27.90
CA SER A 45 40.92 -37.86 -28.80
C SER A 45 41.67 -37.76 -30.13
N GLU A 46 41.75 -36.56 -30.72
CA GLU A 46 42.33 -36.40 -32.07
C GLU A 46 43.84 -36.07 -32.04
N ILE A 47 44.38 -35.56 -30.93
CA ILE A 47 45.80 -35.13 -30.84
C ILE A 47 46.55 -35.91 -29.76
N CYS A 48 46.08 -35.90 -28.51
CA CYS A 48 46.80 -36.56 -27.43
C CYS A 48 46.80 -38.09 -27.60
N ASP A 49 45.64 -38.68 -27.92
CA ASP A 49 45.51 -40.13 -28.12
C ASP A 49 46.17 -40.61 -29.43
N ALA A 50 46.42 -39.69 -30.37
CA ALA A 50 47.19 -39.95 -31.60
C ALA A 50 48.72 -39.97 -31.38
N GLY A 51 49.18 -39.76 -30.14
CA GLY A 51 50.61 -39.83 -29.76
C GLY A 51 51.36 -38.50 -29.79
N CYS A 52 50.68 -37.39 -30.12
CA CYS A 52 51.30 -36.09 -30.30
C CYS A 52 51.59 -35.35 -28.99
N GLN A 53 52.75 -34.68 -28.92
CA GLN A 53 53.24 -33.98 -27.72
C GLN A 53 53.38 -32.46 -27.92
N PRO A 54 52.26 -31.72 -28.12
CA PRO A 54 52.32 -30.31 -28.46
C PRO A 54 52.78 -29.43 -27.29
N THR A 55 53.75 -28.56 -27.55
CA THR A 55 54.10 -27.44 -26.67
C THR A 55 53.19 -26.24 -26.96
N VAL A 56 53.04 -25.33 -26.00
CA VAL A 56 52.20 -24.11 -26.17
C VAL A 56 52.58 -23.27 -27.40
N PRO A 57 53.87 -23.06 -27.72
CA PRO A 57 54.25 -22.33 -28.93
C PRO A 57 53.78 -23.02 -30.22
N HIS A 58 53.94 -24.35 -30.34
CA HIS A 58 53.49 -25.12 -31.52
C HIS A 58 51.98 -25.10 -31.68
N TRP A 59 51.27 -25.32 -30.58
CA TRP A 59 49.82 -25.32 -30.56
C TRP A 59 49.25 -23.97 -30.98
N ASP A 60 49.79 -22.88 -30.45
CA ASP A 60 49.32 -21.53 -30.75
C ASP A 60 49.59 -21.11 -32.20
N LEU A 61 50.79 -21.40 -32.72
CA LEU A 61 51.16 -21.04 -34.10
C LEU A 61 50.32 -21.79 -35.14
N TRP A 62 50.08 -23.08 -34.89
CA TRP A 62 49.28 -23.90 -35.78
C TRP A 62 47.78 -23.58 -35.69
N THR A 63 47.23 -23.43 -34.48
CA THR A 63 45.81 -23.07 -34.26
C THR A 63 45.50 -21.72 -34.92
N ARG A 64 46.42 -20.77 -34.81
CA ARG A 64 46.31 -19.48 -35.47
C ARG A 64 46.24 -19.61 -36.99
N ASN A 65 47.22 -20.25 -37.62
CA ASN A 65 47.36 -20.22 -39.08
C ASN A 65 46.42 -21.17 -39.81
N ASN A 66 46.02 -22.30 -39.20
CA ASN A 66 45.25 -23.33 -39.88
C ASN A 66 43.78 -23.40 -39.43
N THR A 67 43.43 -22.82 -38.28
CA THR A 67 42.05 -22.84 -37.78
C THR A 67 41.47 -21.44 -37.61
N PHE A 68 42.11 -20.56 -36.83
CA PHE A 68 41.54 -19.25 -36.48
C PHE A 68 41.56 -18.26 -37.65
N VAL A 69 42.69 -18.07 -38.33
CA VAL A 69 42.81 -17.14 -39.47
C VAL A 69 41.88 -17.53 -40.62
N PRO A 70 41.80 -18.81 -41.06
CA PRO A 70 40.86 -19.22 -42.10
C PRO A 70 39.39 -19.07 -41.70
N ALA A 71 39.04 -19.38 -40.45
CA ALA A 71 37.67 -19.22 -39.95
C ALA A 71 37.23 -17.75 -39.91
N VAL A 72 38.11 -16.85 -39.46
CA VAL A 72 37.86 -15.40 -39.47
C VAL A 72 37.72 -14.89 -40.90
N ARG A 73 38.59 -15.31 -41.83
CA ARG A 73 38.50 -14.94 -43.26
C ARG A 73 37.20 -15.41 -43.91
N SER A 74 36.83 -16.67 -43.68
CA SER A 74 35.58 -17.25 -44.20
C SER A 74 34.35 -16.49 -43.68
N LEU A 75 34.32 -16.19 -42.38
CA LEU A 75 33.25 -15.41 -41.75
C LEU A 75 33.17 -13.98 -42.31
N MET A 76 34.31 -13.28 -42.44
CA MET A 76 34.35 -11.90 -42.96
C MET A 76 33.94 -11.83 -44.43
N HIS A 77 34.28 -12.85 -45.22
CA HIS A 77 33.84 -12.98 -46.61
C HIS A 77 32.33 -13.22 -46.70
N ARG A 78 31.75 -14.11 -45.86
CA ARG A 78 30.30 -14.34 -45.81
C ARG A 78 29.52 -13.11 -45.36
N MET A 79 30.09 -12.31 -44.46
CA MET A 79 29.46 -11.07 -43.97
C MET A 79 29.61 -9.86 -44.91
N ASN A 80 30.41 -9.97 -45.98
CA ASN A 80 30.74 -8.89 -46.92
C ASN A 80 31.38 -7.65 -46.27
N VAL A 81 32.27 -7.85 -45.28
CA VAL A 81 32.93 -6.75 -44.53
C VAL A 81 34.45 -6.94 -44.41
N PRO A 82 35.20 -7.02 -45.53
CA PRO A 82 36.62 -7.43 -45.54
C PRO A 82 37.56 -6.45 -44.83
N HIS A 83 37.23 -5.16 -44.80
CA HIS A 83 38.04 -4.11 -44.14
C HIS A 83 38.11 -4.22 -42.61
N LYS A 84 37.40 -5.18 -42.01
CA LYS A 84 37.32 -5.38 -40.56
C LYS A 84 38.04 -6.65 -40.07
N GLU A 85 38.66 -7.41 -40.98
CA GLU A 85 39.44 -8.62 -40.69
C GLU A 85 40.62 -8.33 -39.75
N GLU A 86 41.31 -7.20 -39.96
CA GLU A 86 42.52 -6.83 -39.20
C GLU A 86 42.26 -6.67 -37.69
N ALA A 87 41.10 -6.11 -37.30
CA ALA A 87 40.75 -5.91 -35.90
C ALA A 87 40.51 -7.24 -35.16
N LEU A 88 39.87 -8.22 -35.82
CA LEU A 88 39.62 -9.55 -35.28
C LEU A 88 40.90 -10.40 -35.24
N LEU A 89 41.75 -10.29 -36.26
CA LEU A 89 43.06 -10.94 -36.26
C LEU A 89 43.96 -10.40 -35.12
N LYS A 90 43.98 -9.08 -34.92
CA LYS A 90 44.74 -8.44 -33.85
C LYS A 90 44.22 -8.83 -32.45
N MET A 91 42.91 -8.98 -32.29
CA MET A 91 42.33 -9.52 -31.05
C MET A 91 42.79 -10.97 -30.83
N GLY A 92 42.78 -11.80 -31.86
CA GLY A 92 43.27 -13.19 -31.80
C GLY A 92 44.73 -13.25 -31.37
N ASP A 93 45.57 -12.37 -31.90
CA ASP A 93 47.00 -12.27 -31.56
C ASP A 93 47.22 -11.85 -30.10
N ASP A 94 46.46 -10.88 -29.59
CA ASP A 94 46.51 -10.44 -28.20
C ASP A 94 46.03 -11.54 -27.23
N VAL A 95 45.01 -12.32 -27.62
CA VAL A 95 44.52 -13.49 -26.89
C VAL A 95 45.60 -14.55 -26.79
N ALA A 96 46.18 -14.94 -27.94
CA ALA A 96 47.28 -15.90 -28.05
C ALA A 96 48.48 -15.51 -27.18
N LEU A 97 48.92 -14.25 -27.25
CA LEU A 97 50.02 -13.72 -26.43
C LEU A 97 49.71 -13.78 -24.93
N THR A 98 48.47 -13.47 -24.54
CA THR A 98 48.03 -13.49 -23.14
C THR A 98 48.01 -14.91 -22.60
N ILE A 99 47.56 -15.89 -23.40
CA ILE A 99 47.57 -17.31 -23.05
C ILE A 99 49.01 -17.82 -22.94
N LYS A 100 49.89 -17.51 -23.90
CA LYS A 100 51.32 -17.84 -23.84
C LYS A 100 51.97 -17.35 -22.55
N ARG A 101 51.75 -16.09 -22.17
CA ARG A 101 52.32 -15.51 -20.95
C ARG A 101 51.72 -16.06 -19.66
N SER A 102 50.40 -16.28 -19.64
CA SER A 102 49.68 -16.60 -18.40
C SER A 102 49.55 -18.10 -18.13
N CYS A 103 49.48 -18.90 -19.19
CA CYS A 103 49.29 -20.35 -19.12
C CYS A 103 50.56 -21.12 -19.51
N GLY A 104 51.44 -20.55 -20.35
CA GLY A 104 52.72 -21.17 -20.72
C GLY A 104 53.63 -21.54 -19.54
N PRO A 105 53.78 -20.70 -18.49
CA PRO A 105 54.59 -21.06 -17.31
C PRO A 105 54.07 -22.28 -16.53
N MET A 106 52.82 -22.71 -16.76
CA MET A 106 52.26 -23.92 -16.13
C MET A 106 52.85 -25.20 -16.72
N LEU A 107 53.45 -25.14 -17.91
CA LEU A 107 53.99 -26.29 -18.64
C LEU A 107 55.54 -26.35 -18.57
N GLY A 108 56.09 -25.98 -17.42
CA GLY A 108 57.51 -25.71 -17.15
C GLY A 108 58.51 -26.34 -18.14
N GLY A 109 59.13 -25.49 -18.97
CA GLY A 109 60.41 -25.73 -19.68
C GLY A 109 60.61 -27.02 -20.48
N GLY A 110 59.55 -27.79 -20.78
CA GLY A 110 59.66 -29.09 -21.45
C GLY A 110 58.46 -30.03 -21.28
N THR A 111 57.43 -29.64 -20.52
CA THR A 111 56.19 -30.44 -20.40
C THR A 111 55.21 -30.06 -21.53
N HIS A 112 54.67 -31.06 -22.23
CA HIS A 112 53.70 -30.85 -23.30
C HIS A 112 52.25 -30.85 -22.75
N ILE A 113 51.31 -30.28 -23.52
CA ILE A 113 49.91 -30.09 -23.09
C ILE A 113 49.22 -31.43 -22.75
N CYS A 114 49.58 -32.51 -23.48
CA CYS A 114 49.05 -33.87 -23.29
C CYS A 114 49.79 -34.70 -22.23
N SER A 115 50.55 -34.08 -21.31
CA SER A 115 51.40 -34.81 -20.35
C SER A 115 50.60 -35.61 -19.32
N ASP A 116 49.53 -35.02 -18.78
CA ASP A 116 48.57 -35.71 -17.92
C ASP A 116 47.22 -34.98 -17.90
N ALA A 117 46.17 -35.67 -17.43
CA ALA A 117 44.80 -35.15 -17.44
C ALA A 117 44.62 -33.91 -16.53
N GLU A 118 45.40 -33.79 -15.44
CA GLU A 118 45.35 -32.64 -14.54
C GLU A 118 46.00 -31.42 -15.18
N THR A 119 47.13 -31.61 -15.87
CA THR A 119 47.80 -30.57 -16.66
C THR A 119 46.93 -30.09 -17.83
N LEU A 120 46.28 -31.01 -18.55
CA LEU A 120 45.34 -30.65 -19.63
C LEU A 120 44.13 -29.86 -19.09
N ALA A 121 43.52 -30.32 -17.99
CA ALA A 121 42.39 -29.63 -17.37
C ALA A 121 42.78 -28.27 -16.78
N GLY A 122 43.97 -28.19 -16.16
CA GLY A 122 44.55 -26.97 -15.62
C GLY A 122 44.84 -25.94 -16.72
N PHE A 123 45.44 -26.37 -17.82
CA PHE A 123 45.67 -25.54 -19.00
C PHE A 123 44.34 -25.08 -19.61
N GLY A 124 43.35 -25.97 -19.76
CA GLY A 124 42.02 -25.64 -20.27
C GLY A 124 41.28 -24.60 -19.42
N ASN A 125 41.38 -24.69 -18.09
CA ASN A 125 40.82 -23.68 -17.20
C ASN A 125 41.55 -22.34 -17.26
N CYS A 126 42.88 -22.36 -17.38
CA CYS A 126 43.68 -21.15 -17.59
C CYS A 126 43.32 -20.46 -18.92
N PHE A 127 43.20 -21.23 -19.99
CA PHE A 127 42.80 -20.76 -21.32
C PHE A 127 41.43 -20.07 -21.27
N LYS A 128 40.39 -20.73 -20.71
CA LYS A 128 39.03 -20.18 -20.57
C LYS A 128 39.02 -18.82 -19.87
N ARG A 129 39.72 -18.72 -18.73
CA ARG A 129 39.75 -17.51 -17.91
C ARG A 129 40.42 -16.35 -18.64
N ASN A 130 41.53 -16.61 -19.33
CA ASN A 130 42.29 -15.57 -20.02
C ASN A 130 41.66 -15.16 -21.35
N PHE A 131 41.03 -16.09 -22.07
CA PHE A 131 40.24 -15.81 -23.27
C PHE A 131 39.08 -14.85 -22.95
N LEU A 132 38.32 -15.11 -21.89
CA LEU A 132 37.24 -14.23 -21.44
C LEU A 132 37.76 -12.83 -21.07
N LYS A 133 38.89 -12.78 -20.35
CA LYS A 133 39.50 -11.51 -19.92
C LYS A 133 39.99 -10.67 -21.11
N ALA A 134 40.60 -11.30 -22.11
CA ALA A 134 41.03 -10.63 -23.34
C ALA A 134 39.83 -10.18 -24.18
N SER A 135 38.78 -11.00 -24.28
CA SER A 135 37.53 -10.64 -24.99
C SER A 135 36.86 -9.41 -24.40
N ILE A 136 36.81 -9.29 -23.06
CA ILE A 136 36.30 -8.10 -22.37
C ILE A 136 37.16 -6.86 -22.67
N LYS A 137 38.49 -7.01 -22.77
CA LYS A 137 39.41 -5.89 -23.05
C LYS A 137 39.19 -5.29 -24.45
N HIS A 138 38.91 -6.12 -25.45
CA HIS A 138 38.68 -5.67 -26.83
C HIS A 138 37.21 -5.37 -27.13
N LEU A 139 36.31 -5.61 -26.17
CA LEU A 139 34.88 -5.40 -26.29
C LEU A 139 34.48 -4.00 -26.79
N PRO A 140 35.11 -2.88 -26.35
CA PRO A 140 34.76 -1.55 -26.86
C PRO A 140 35.06 -1.36 -28.35
N THR A 141 36.03 -2.09 -28.89
CA THR A 141 36.38 -2.05 -30.33
C THR A 141 35.45 -2.95 -31.15
N LEU A 142 34.93 -4.02 -30.54
CA LEU A 142 34.04 -5.01 -31.18
C LEU A 142 32.55 -4.64 -31.11
N ILE A 143 32.13 -3.91 -30.07
CA ILE A 143 30.72 -3.49 -29.89
C ILE A 143 30.17 -2.69 -31.08
N PRO A 144 30.90 -1.70 -31.66
CA PRO A 144 30.44 -1.00 -32.86
C PRO A 144 30.34 -1.89 -34.11
N MET A 145 30.89 -3.10 -34.06
CA MET A 145 30.91 -4.08 -35.15
C MET A 145 29.74 -5.08 -35.06
N ALA A 146 28.97 -5.07 -33.98
CA ALA A 146 27.93 -6.06 -33.68
C ALA A 146 26.52 -5.55 -34.02
N SER A 147 26.15 -5.57 -35.31
CA SER A 147 24.74 -5.38 -35.71
C SER A 147 23.92 -6.64 -35.40
N GLU A 148 22.61 -6.50 -35.17
CA GLU A 148 21.74 -7.63 -34.82
C GLU A 148 21.69 -8.70 -35.92
N ASP A 149 21.75 -8.29 -37.19
CA ASP A 149 21.82 -9.21 -38.33
C ASP A 149 23.17 -9.92 -38.42
N SER A 150 24.28 -9.22 -38.16
CA SER A 150 25.62 -9.83 -38.05
C SER A 150 25.67 -10.85 -36.92
N CYS A 151 25.04 -10.57 -35.77
CA CYS A 151 25.00 -11.48 -34.65
C CYS A 151 24.10 -12.71 -34.90
N LYS A 152 23.02 -12.57 -35.67
CA LYS A 152 22.18 -13.72 -36.06
C LYS A 152 22.92 -14.66 -37.01
N GLU A 153 23.64 -14.13 -37.98
CA GLU A 153 24.49 -14.94 -38.89
C GLU A 153 25.64 -15.62 -38.12
N GLN A 154 26.32 -14.90 -37.23
CA GLN A 154 27.35 -15.49 -36.37
C GLN A 154 26.80 -16.58 -35.45
N LEU A 155 25.59 -16.38 -34.89
CA LEU A 155 24.94 -17.38 -34.06
C LEU A 155 24.60 -18.64 -34.85
N ARG A 156 24.05 -18.52 -36.07
CA ARG A 156 23.77 -19.66 -36.95
C ARG A 156 25.03 -20.45 -37.28
N PHE A 157 26.14 -19.77 -37.58
CA PHE A 157 27.41 -20.42 -37.85
C PHE A 157 27.97 -21.16 -36.62
N LEU A 158 27.83 -20.58 -35.42
CA LEU A 158 28.31 -21.18 -34.17
C LEU A 158 27.42 -22.30 -33.64
N GLU A 159 26.11 -22.27 -33.94
CA GLU A 159 25.15 -23.32 -33.60
C GLU A 159 25.21 -24.51 -34.57
N GLY A 160 25.75 -24.32 -35.78
CA GLY A 160 25.93 -25.39 -36.77
C GLY A 160 27.02 -26.40 -36.39
N ASP A 161 26.83 -27.65 -36.83
CA ASP A 161 27.75 -28.75 -36.52
C ASP A 161 29.03 -28.73 -37.38
N GLU A 162 29.00 -28.09 -38.56
CA GLU A 162 30.13 -28.01 -39.52
C GLU A 162 31.43 -27.50 -38.88
N LEU A 163 31.35 -26.49 -38.00
CA LEU A 163 32.54 -25.96 -37.33
C LEU A 163 33.07 -26.92 -36.26
N TRP A 164 32.17 -27.47 -35.43
CA TRP A 164 32.52 -28.18 -34.20
C TRP A 164 32.78 -29.69 -34.39
N GLU A 165 32.12 -30.32 -35.37
CA GLU A 165 32.24 -31.75 -35.65
C GLU A 165 33.12 -32.06 -36.86
N GLU A 166 33.18 -31.15 -37.85
CA GLU A 166 33.95 -31.38 -39.08
C GLU A 166 35.22 -30.53 -39.12
N THR A 167 35.10 -29.20 -39.16
CA THR A 167 36.22 -28.29 -39.45
C THR A 167 37.32 -28.34 -38.37
N ILE A 168 36.95 -28.14 -37.10
CA ILE A 168 37.93 -28.13 -36.00
C ILE A 168 38.56 -29.52 -35.81
N PRO A 169 37.79 -30.63 -35.73
CA PRO A 169 38.39 -31.96 -35.60
C PRO A 169 39.23 -32.37 -36.82
N GLN A 170 38.83 -32.01 -38.03
CA GLN A 170 39.63 -32.32 -39.23
C GLN A 170 40.98 -31.61 -39.21
N ASN A 171 41.00 -30.33 -38.86
CA ASN A 171 42.26 -29.60 -38.67
C ASN A 171 43.10 -30.28 -37.57
N MET A 172 42.51 -30.67 -36.44
CA MET A 172 43.24 -31.37 -35.36
C MET A 172 43.89 -32.67 -35.83
N ARG A 173 43.19 -33.47 -36.67
CA ARG A 173 43.78 -34.66 -37.30
C ARG A 173 44.92 -34.33 -38.23
N ASP A 174 44.78 -33.27 -39.03
CA ASP A 174 45.83 -32.85 -39.96
C ASP A 174 47.06 -32.30 -39.23
N TYR A 175 46.88 -31.68 -38.06
CA TYR A 175 47.98 -31.36 -37.15
C TYR A 175 48.64 -32.61 -36.59
N ALA A 176 47.86 -33.57 -36.08
CA ALA A 176 48.38 -34.80 -35.51
C ALA A 176 49.28 -35.57 -36.50
N LYS A 177 48.94 -35.56 -37.80
CA LYS A 177 49.76 -36.16 -38.86
C LYS A 177 51.15 -35.54 -39.02
N VAL A 178 51.32 -34.25 -38.70
CA VAL A 178 52.57 -33.52 -38.93
C VAL A 178 53.30 -33.17 -37.63
N CYS A 179 52.68 -33.35 -36.46
CA CYS A 179 53.23 -32.81 -35.22
C CYS A 179 54.50 -33.52 -34.75
N ASP A 180 54.72 -34.79 -35.12
CA ASP A 180 55.98 -35.50 -34.90
C ASP A 180 57.15 -34.95 -35.75
N SER A 181 56.85 -34.29 -36.88
CA SER A 181 57.87 -33.74 -37.80
C SER A 181 58.36 -32.34 -37.42
N LEU A 182 57.75 -31.69 -36.42
CA LEU A 182 57.99 -30.27 -36.11
C LEU A 182 59.25 -30.01 -35.27
N GLY A 183 59.88 -31.03 -34.67
CA GLY A 183 61.12 -30.91 -33.87
C GLY A 183 61.00 -29.97 -32.66
N PRO A 184 61.94 -29.99 -31.68
CA PRO A 184 61.96 -29.00 -30.61
C PRO A 184 62.43 -27.63 -31.13
N PHE A 185 61.67 -26.56 -30.83
CA PHE A 185 62.05 -25.17 -31.14
C PHE A 185 63.34 -24.81 -30.39
N GLU A 186 64.42 -24.48 -31.12
CA GLU A 186 65.61 -23.91 -30.50
C GLU A 186 65.29 -22.53 -29.90
N HIS A 187 65.67 -22.36 -28.64
CA HIS A 187 65.46 -21.16 -27.83
C HIS A 187 66.45 -20.05 -28.22
N GLU A 188 66.29 -19.44 -29.40
CA GLU A 188 66.96 -18.19 -29.76
C GLU A 188 65.90 -17.16 -30.16
N GLU A 189 65.58 -16.23 -29.24
CA GLU A 189 65.05 -14.86 -29.47
C GLU A 189 64.19 -14.31 -28.31
N LEU A 190 64.52 -14.56 -27.04
CA LEU A 190 63.96 -13.77 -25.92
C LEU A 190 65.00 -13.41 -24.84
N SER A 191 66.28 -13.37 -25.23
CA SER A 191 67.42 -12.91 -24.40
C SER A 191 67.70 -11.40 -24.44
N SER A 192 66.77 -10.54 -24.90
CA SER A 192 67.05 -9.09 -25.02
C SER A 192 66.39 -8.16 -23.98
N MET A 193 65.69 -8.67 -22.95
CA MET A 193 65.16 -7.80 -21.87
C MET A 193 65.14 -8.44 -20.48
N ALA A 194 66.31 -8.79 -19.93
CA ALA A 194 66.47 -9.02 -18.50
C ALA A 194 67.80 -8.44 -17.99
N PHE A 195 67.73 -7.40 -17.15
CA PHE A 195 68.83 -7.01 -16.28
C PHE A 195 68.34 -6.73 -14.85
N ALA A 196 69.09 -7.31 -13.91
CA ALA A 196 69.30 -6.95 -12.51
C ALA A 196 68.31 -7.44 -11.43
N THR A 197 68.66 -8.60 -10.86
CA THR A 197 68.44 -8.97 -9.44
C THR A 197 69.79 -9.08 -8.70
N HIS A 198 69.84 -8.64 -7.44
CA HIS A 198 70.81 -9.06 -6.41
C HIS A 198 69.98 -9.44 -5.17
N SER A 199 69.80 -10.73 -4.87
CA SER A 199 70.69 -11.70 -4.18
C SER A 199 70.65 -11.59 -2.65
N ARG A 200 70.31 -12.72 -2.02
CA ARG A 200 70.82 -13.12 -0.69
C ARG A 200 70.65 -14.63 -0.50
N SER A 201 71.72 -15.26 -0.03
CA SER A 201 71.89 -16.70 0.15
C SER A 201 71.58 -17.18 1.58
N LEU A 202 71.42 -18.50 1.66
CA LEU A 202 71.19 -19.41 2.79
C LEU A 202 72.39 -19.45 3.77
N ARG A 203 72.29 -19.88 5.05
CA ARG A 203 72.10 -21.27 5.55
C ARG A 203 71.99 -21.32 7.12
N PRO A 204 71.75 -22.48 7.78
CA PRO A 204 70.83 -22.65 8.95
C PRO A 204 71.48 -23.17 10.26
N ILE A 205 70.68 -23.53 11.30
CA ILE A 205 70.69 -24.78 12.13
C ILE A 205 69.95 -24.64 13.50
N PHE A 206 69.52 -25.79 14.02
CA PHE A 206 68.61 -26.25 15.10
C PHE A 206 68.71 -25.79 16.59
N ARG A 207 67.56 -26.03 17.27
CA ARG A 207 67.07 -26.18 18.68
C ARG A 207 68.04 -26.75 19.78
N PRO A 208 67.75 -26.70 21.12
CA PRO A 208 66.44 -27.02 21.76
C PRO A 208 66.02 -26.30 23.09
N LEU A 209 64.86 -26.73 23.61
CA LEU A 209 64.04 -26.30 24.76
C LEU A 209 64.69 -26.43 26.16
N GLN A 210 64.23 -25.59 27.11
CA GLN A 210 64.06 -26.01 28.51
C GLN A 210 62.92 -25.25 29.24
N LEU A 211 62.13 -26.02 29.98
CA LEU A 211 61.02 -25.63 30.88
C LEU A 211 61.54 -25.04 32.20
N ARG A 212 60.77 -24.16 32.85
CA ARG A 212 60.30 -24.36 34.25
C ARG A 212 59.29 -23.28 34.72
N HIS A 213 58.53 -23.71 35.71
CA HIS A 213 57.30 -23.18 36.27
C HIS A 213 57.42 -21.94 37.18
N ALA A 214 56.27 -21.28 37.33
CA ALA A 214 55.68 -20.61 38.50
C ALA A 214 56.61 -20.05 39.61
N SER A 215 56.46 -18.76 39.91
CA SER A 215 56.09 -18.29 41.26
C SER A 215 56.03 -16.76 41.35
N GLN A 216 54.92 -16.32 41.94
CA GLN A 216 54.79 -15.25 42.93
C GLN A 216 55.21 -13.81 42.65
N PHE A 217 54.31 -12.96 43.13
CA PHE A 217 54.15 -11.53 43.00
C PHE A 217 55.28 -10.74 43.69
N GLN A 218 55.82 -9.72 43.02
CA GLN A 218 56.45 -8.57 43.68
C GLN A 218 55.86 -7.26 43.13
N PRO A 219 55.71 -6.20 43.95
CA PRO A 219 54.99 -4.99 43.60
C PRO A 219 55.75 -4.13 42.59
N LEU A 220 55.01 -3.52 41.66
CA LEU A 220 55.52 -2.60 40.66
C LEU A 220 56.16 -1.35 41.31
N VAL A 221 57.48 -1.22 41.20
CA VAL A 221 58.18 0.06 41.29
C VAL A 221 58.33 0.58 39.86
N PRO A 222 57.83 1.79 39.53
CA PRO A 222 57.98 2.33 38.18
C PRO A 222 59.47 2.60 37.88
N PRO A 223 59.99 2.22 36.70
CA PRO A 223 61.37 2.49 36.32
C PRO A 223 61.60 3.98 36.05
N SER A 224 62.82 4.44 36.33
CA SER A 224 63.22 5.85 36.18
C SER A 224 63.14 6.33 34.73
N PRO A 225 62.90 7.65 34.47
CA PRO A 225 62.72 8.20 33.11
C PRO A 225 63.84 7.92 32.11
N SER A 226 65.01 7.52 32.58
CA SER A 226 66.19 7.13 31.80
C SER A 226 66.09 5.75 31.12
N SER A 227 65.06 4.94 31.39
CA SER A 227 64.85 3.63 30.74
C SER A 227 63.86 3.64 29.55
N LEU A 228 63.35 4.81 29.16
CA LEU A 228 62.48 4.94 27.98
C LEU A 228 63.34 5.01 26.71
N GLY A 229 63.36 3.90 25.96
CA GLY A 229 64.00 3.84 24.64
C GLY A 229 63.40 4.86 23.65
N LYS A 230 64.21 5.33 22.70
CA LYS A 230 63.80 6.35 21.71
C LYS A 230 62.47 5.99 21.02
N PRO A 231 61.59 6.98 20.77
CA PRO A 231 60.27 6.74 20.17
C PRO A 231 60.40 6.09 18.80
N THR A 232 59.72 4.95 18.63
CA THR A 232 59.60 4.28 17.33
C THR A 232 58.64 5.06 16.45
N ALA A 233 59.02 5.33 15.19
CA ALA A 233 58.16 6.06 14.26
C ALA A 233 56.80 5.35 14.07
N ALA A 234 55.72 6.13 14.08
CA ALA A 234 54.36 5.62 13.97
C ALA A 234 54.17 4.75 12.70
N LYS A 235 53.60 3.55 12.87
CA LYS A 235 53.25 2.65 11.76
C LYS A 235 52.24 3.35 10.84
N THR A 236 52.64 3.66 9.61
CA THR A 236 51.75 4.24 8.59
C THR A 236 50.96 3.15 7.88
N TYR A 237 49.67 3.05 8.15
CA TYR A 237 48.78 2.06 7.51
C TYR A 237 48.32 2.54 6.14
N THR A 238 49.14 2.32 5.11
CA THR A 238 48.87 2.76 3.72
C THR A 238 47.63 2.11 3.09
N ARG A 239 47.24 0.90 3.52
CA ARG A 239 46.04 0.19 3.05
C ARG A 239 44.74 0.84 3.50
N THR A 240 44.64 1.27 4.77
CA THR A 240 43.45 1.95 5.30
C THR A 240 43.26 3.30 4.64
N ARG A 241 44.34 4.04 4.38
CA ARG A 241 44.27 5.33 3.65
C ARG A 241 43.80 5.17 2.20
N LYS A 242 44.18 4.06 1.52
CA LYS A 242 43.68 3.74 0.18
C LYS A 242 42.19 3.38 0.19
N TRP A 243 41.73 2.61 1.17
CA TRP A 243 40.31 2.27 1.31
C TRP A 243 39.46 3.48 1.69
N LEU A 244 39.92 4.31 2.62
CA LEU A 244 39.26 5.58 2.96
C LEU A 244 39.18 6.51 1.75
N ARG A 245 40.23 6.58 0.93
CA ARG A 245 40.21 7.39 -0.30
C ARG A 245 39.24 6.83 -1.35
N ARG A 246 39.13 5.51 -1.49
CA ARG A 246 38.14 4.88 -2.38
C ARG A 246 36.72 5.08 -1.87
N LEU A 247 36.50 4.94 -0.56
CA LEU A 247 35.22 5.21 0.08
C LEU A 247 34.82 6.68 -0.09
N PHE A 248 35.76 7.61 0.07
CA PHE A 248 35.56 9.04 -0.17
C PHE A 248 35.17 9.32 -1.61
N TYR A 249 35.92 8.80 -2.61
CA TYR A 249 35.57 9.01 -4.02
C TYR A 249 34.26 8.33 -4.42
N ALA A 250 33.96 7.15 -3.88
CA ALA A 250 32.67 6.49 -4.09
C ALA A 250 31.52 7.29 -3.47
N SER A 251 31.71 7.82 -2.25
CA SER A 251 30.70 8.65 -1.56
C SER A 251 30.50 9.98 -2.29
N LEU A 252 31.58 10.60 -2.77
CA LEU A 252 31.52 11.83 -3.56
C LEU A 252 30.82 11.59 -4.91
N ALA A 253 31.18 10.53 -5.64
CA ALA A 253 30.53 10.18 -6.90
C ALA A 253 29.03 9.87 -6.70
N THR A 254 28.69 9.14 -5.62
CA THR A 254 27.30 8.85 -5.26
C THR A 254 26.55 10.13 -4.86
N GLY A 255 27.17 11.03 -4.10
CA GLY A 255 26.60 12.32 -3.72
C GLY A 255 26.38 13.25 -4.91
N VAL A 256 27.31 13.29 -5.86
CA VAL A 256 27.17 14.05 -7.12
C VAL A 256 26.07 13.45 -7.99
N ALA A 257 26.00 12.12 -8.13
CA ALA A 257 24.93 11.46 -8.87
C ALA A 257 23.55 11.72 -8.22
N TYR A 258 23.46 11.67 -6.88
CA TYR A 258 22.25 12.01 -6.13
C TYR A 258 21.84 13.49 -6.31
N GLY A 259 22.81 14.40 -6.29
CA GLY A 259 22.59 15.82 -6.55
C GLY A 259 22.07 16.08 -7.97
N ILE A 260 22.63 15.39 -8.98
CA ILE A 260 22.17 15.48 -10.38
C ILE A 260 20.76 14.89 -10.52
N ASP A 261 20.49 13.72 -9.92
CA ASP A 261 19.18 13.07 -9.97
C ASP A 261 18.08 13.92 -9.34
N SER A 262 18.34 14.48 -8.15
CA SER A 262 17.37 15.32 -7.44
C SER A 262 17.09 16.65 -8.13
N GLN A 263 18.09 17.27 -8.76
CA GLN A 263 17.93 18.60 -9.38
C GLN A 263 17.45 18.54 -10.84
N PHE A 264 17.89 17.55 -11.62
CA PHE A 264 17.65 17.50 -13.07
C PHE A 264 16.74 16.38 -13.54
N TYR A 265 16.60 15.29 -12.77
CA TYR A 265 15.78 14.14 -13.12
C TYR A 265 14.60 13.92 -12.17
N ALA A 266 14.26 14.90 -11.33
CA ALA A 266 13.17 14.84 -10.36
C ALA A 266 13.18 13.54 -9.51
N SER A 267 14.38 13.12 -9.09
CA SER A 267 14.62 11.89 -8.32
C SER A 267 14.30 10.57 -9.05
N SER A 268 14.25 10.56 -10.38
CA SER A 268 13.90 9.37 -11.17
C SER A 268 14.80 8.16 -10.91
N LEU A 269 16.12 8.35 -10.77
CA LEU A 269 17.06 7.25 -10.51
C LEU A 269 16.90 6.70 -9.09
N THR A 270 16.74 7.57 -8.09
CA THR A 270 16.52 7.15 -6.71
C THR A 270 15.19 6.43 -6.53
N ARG A 271 14.11 6.91 -7.16
CA ARG A 271 12.79 6.22 -7.20
C ARG A 271 12.90 4.84 -7.82
N THR A 272 13.55 4.77 -8.99
CA THR A 272 13.77 3.54 -9.74
C THR A 272 14.58 2.53 -8.93
N ALA A 273 15.67 2.98 -8.27
CA ALA A 273 16.47 2.14 -7.40
C ALA A 273 15.66 1.59 -6.22
N ARG A 274 14.80 2.41 -5.58
CA ARG A 274 13.87 1.94 -4.53
C ARG A 274 12.90 0.88 -5.07
N THR A 275 12.31 1.11 -6.23
CA THR A 275 11.41 0.15 -6.88
C THR A 275 12.09 -1.19 -7.13
N PHE A 276 13.31 -1.20 -7.67
CA PHE A 276 14.03 -2.46 -7.92
C PHE A 276 14.51 -3.15 -6.64
N SER A 277 15.08 -2.40 -5.70
CA SER A 277 15.58 -2.95 -4.43
C SER A 277 14.45 -3.57 -3.60
N LEU A 278 13.33 -2.86 -3.48
CA LEU A 278 12.18 -3.37 -2.76
C LEU A 278 11.48 -4.49 -3.54
N GLY A 279 11.36 -4.34 -4.87
CA GLY A 279 10.82 -5.38 -5.74
C GLY A 279 11.62 -6.68 -5.64
N LEU A 280 12.95 -6.62 -5.56
CA LEU A 280 13.80 -7.78 -5.33
C LEU A 280 13.59 -8.37 -3.93
N LEU A 281 13.46 -7.52 -2.91
CA LEU A 281 13.24 -7.95 -1.52
C LEU A 281 11.90 -8.69 -1.38
N VAL A 282 10.81 -8.14 -1.93
CA VAL A 282 9.48 -8.77 -1.96
C VAL A 282 9.53 -10.10 -2.72
N ALA A 283 10.21 -10.13 -3.87
CA ALA A 283 10.35 -11.34 -4.68
C ALA A 283 11.09 -12.46 -3.93
N ILE A 284 12.21 -12.16 -3.29
CA ILE A 284 12.97 -13.09 -2.45
C ILE A 284 12.10 -13.57 -1.28
N ASP A 285 11.38 -12.66 -0.65
CA ASP A 285 10.57 -12.96 0.51
C ASP A 285 9.43 -13.95 0.19
N TYR A 286 8.70 -13.71 -0.90
CA TYR A 286 7.73 -14.68 -1.40
C TYR A 286 8.38 -15.99 -1.84
N LYS A 287 9.51 -15.96 -2.55
CA LYS A 287 10.18 -17.20 -3.00
C LYS A 287 10.62 -18.08 -1.82
N ILE A 288 10.99 -17.47 -0.70
CA ILE A 288 11.42 -18.19 0.51
C ILE A 288 10.22 -18.59 1.37
N ASN A 289 9.24 -17.71 1.58
CA ASN A 289 8.22 -17.90 2.62
C ASN A 289 6.85 -18.36 2.10
N PHE A 290 6.59 -18.34 0.79
CA PHE A 290 5.33 -18.81 0.21
C PHE A 290 5.31 -20.34 0.04
N ARG A 291 5.13 -21.06 1.16
CA ARG A 291 5.03 -22.52 1.24
C ARG A 291 4.17 -22.91 2.45
N PRO A 292 3.64 -24.16 2.52
CA PRO A 292 2.77 -24.58 3.63
C PRO A 292 3.35 -24.32 5.03
N ASN A 293 4.67 -24.45 5.18
CA ASN A 293 5.40 -24.15 6.41
C ASN A 293 6.54 -23.14 6.12
N PRO A 294 6.30 -21.82 6.27
CA PRO A 294 7.31 -20.80 6.01
C PRO A 294 8.47 -20.89 7.03
N PRO A 295 9.75 -20.86 6.60
CA PRO A 295 10.87 -20.96 7.52
C PRO A 295 11.18 -19.65 8.27
N LEU A 296 10.77 -18.49 7.74
CA LEU A 296 11.05 -17.16 8.28
C LEU A 296 9.77 -16.34 8.49
N ALA A 297 8.60 -16.97 8.53
CA ALA A 297 7.33 -16.30 8.80
C ALA A 297 6.41 -17.21 9.64
N SER A 298 5.53 -16.60 10.44
CA SER A 298 4.56 -17.30 11.28
C SER A 298 3.41 -17.89 10.47
N SER A 299 3.00 -17.24 9.38
CA SER A 299 1.94 -17.67 8.47
C SER A 299 2.11 -17.05 7.08
N ILE A 300 1.39 -17.57 6.09
CA ILE A 300 1.34 -16.98 4.73
C ILE A 300 0.69 -15.58 4.77
N ALA A 301 -0.34 -15.39 5.60
CA ALA A 301 -0.97 -14.08 5.83
C ALA A 301 0.03 -13.03 6.32
N ALA A 302 0.94 -13.40 7.25
CA ALA A 302 2.00 -12.50 7.71
C ALA A 302 3.00 -12.12 6.59
N VAL A 303 3.22 -13.00 5.61
CA VAL A 303 4.01 -12.70 4.40
C VAL A 303 3.26 -11.71 3.51
N HIS A 304 1.95 -11.86 3.35
CA HIS A 304 1.13 -10.94 2.58
C HIS A 304 1.08 -9.55 3.24
N ALA A 305 0.79 -9.47 4.53
CA ALA A 305 0.71 -8.21 5.29
C ALA A 305 1.99 -7.37 5.15
N ARG A 306 3.15 -7.93 5.50
CA ARG A 306 4.42 -7.17 5.44
C ARG A 306 4.83 -6.75 4.03
N ASN A 307 4.48 -7.54 3.01
CA ASN A 307 4.80 -7.20 1.62
C ASN A 307 3.78 -6.23 1.02
N ALA A 308 2.52 -6.27 1.46
CA ALA A 308 1.51 -5.27 1.16
C ALA A 308 1.89 -3.91 1.73
N GLU A 309 2.34 -3.88 2.98
CA GLU A 309 2.86 -2.68 3.65
C GLU A 309 4.07 -2.09 2.90
N ARG A 310 5.11 -2.90 2.66
CA ARG A 310 6.28 -2.50 1.85
C ARG A 310 5.89 -1.89 0.52
N LEU A 311 5.00 -2.56 -0.23
CA LEU A 311 4.58 -2.09 -1.54
C LEU A 311 3.78 -0.79 -1.40
N SER A 312 2.85 -0.70 -0.47
CA SER A 312 2.12 0.54 -0.15
C SER A 312 3.07 1.71 0.16
N ASP A 313 4.07 1.49 1.01
CA ASP A 313 5.07 2.50 1.36
C ASP A 313 5.86 2.98 0.16
N LEU A 314 6.27 2.05 -0.72
CA LEU A 314 6.93 2.40 -1.99
C LEU A 314 6.04 3.28 -2.86
N LEU A 315 4.78 2.90 -3.00
CA LEU A 315 3.84 3.63 -3.86
C LEU A 315 3.56 5.03 -3.29
N ARG A 316 3.44 5.18 -1.97
CA ARG A 316 3.29 6.49 -1.28
C ARG A 316 4.56 7.33 -1.38
N HIS A 317 5.73 6.76 -1.10
CA HIS A 317 7.01 7.47 -1.16
C HIS A 317 7.38 7.92 -2.57
N ASN A 318 7.10 7.10 -3.58
CA ASN A 318 7.29 7.51 -4.97
C ASN A 318 6.17 8.48 -5.39
N GLY A 319 4.92 8.35 -4.95
CA GLY A 319 3.91 9.33 -5.32
C GLY A 319 3.62 9.35 -6.83
N GLY A 320 2.84 10.35 -7.29
CA GLY A 320 2.59 10.58 -8.71
C GLY A 320 1.97 9.37 -9.42
N LEU A 321 2.66 8.87 -10.45
CA LEU A 321 2.20 7.72 -11.24
C LEU A 321 2.09 6.43 -10.42
N TYR A 322 2.99 6.20 -9.44
CA TYR A 322 2.94 5.01 -8.60
C TYR A 322 1.67 4.96 -7.73
N LEU A 323 1.21 6.12 -7.22
CA LEU A 323 -0.09 6.19 -6.54
C LEU A 323 -1.21 5.79 -7.49
N LYS A 324 -1.19 6.28 -8.72
CA LYS A 324 -2.22 5.98 -9.72
C LYS A 324 -2.21 4.50 -10.13
N MET A 325 -1.04 3.89 -10.24
CA MET A 325 -0.90 2.45 -10.45
C MET A 325 -1.42 1.65 -9.25
N GLY A 326 -1.12 2.09 -8.02
CA GLY A 326 -1.66 1.50 -6.79
C GLY A 326 -3.18 1.55 -6.75
N GLN A 327 -3.77 2.70 -7.08
CA GLN A 327 -5.21 2.89 -7.21
C GLN A 327 -5.81 1.93 -8.25
N ALA A 328 -5.19 1.82 -9.44
CA ALA A 328 -5.65 0.89 -10.47
C ALA A 328 -5.59 -0.58 -10.03
N ILE A 329 -4.56 -0.97 -9.26
CA ILE A 329 -4.39 -2.32 -8.72
C ILE A 329 -5.41 -2.58 -7.59
N ALA A 330 -5.62 -1.61 -6.69
CA ALA A 330 -6.56 -1.68 -5.57
C ALA A 330 -7.98 -2.03 -6.04
N MET A 331 -8.37 -1.48 -7.18
CA MET A 331 -9.72 -1.61 -7.73
C MET A 331 -10.01 -3.01 -8.27
N GLN A 332 -8.97 -3.84 -8.46
CA GLN A 332 -9.08 -5.24 -8.82
C GLN A 332 -8.92 -6.18 -7.60
N SER A 333 -9.29 -5.69 -6.40
CA SER A 333 -9.09 -6.34 -5.10
C SER A 333 -9.56 -7.78 -5.01
N ALA A 334 -10.59 -8.20 -5.75
CA ALA A 334 -11.09 -9.59 -5.72
C ALA A 334 -10.04 -10.64 -6.14
N ILE A 335 -8.96 -10.21 -6.81
CA ILE A 335 -7.88 -11.10 -7.28
C ILE A 335 -6.67 -11.04 -6.32
N LEU A 336 -6.62 -10.03 -5.45
CA LEU A 336 -5.51 -9.82 -4.51
C LEU A 336 -5.80 -10.50 -3.16
N PRO A 337 -4.76 -10.93 -2.41
CA PRO A 337 -4.92 -11.33 -1.01
C PRO A 337 -5.50 -10.18 -0.17
N SER A 338 -6.33 -10.48 0.83
CA SER A 338 -7.06 -9.48 1.62
C SER A 338 -6.15 -8.40 2.20
N GLU A 339 -4.93 -8.75 2.62
CA GLU A 339 -3.94 -7.83 3.17
C GLU A 339 -3.49 -6.76 2.17
N PHE A 340 -3.37 -7.10 0.87
CA PHE A 340 -3.08 -6.11 -0.18
C PHE A 340 -4.27 -5.20 -0.46
N GLN A 341 -5.48 -5.74 -0.36
CA GLN A 341 -6.69 -4.97 -0.61
C GLN A 341 -6.86 -3.88 0.46
N HIS A 342 -6.66 -4.24 1.73
CA HIS A 342 -6.64 -3.31 2.86
C HIS A 342 -5.63 -2.20 2.65
N MET A 343 -4.38 -2.56 2.33
CA MET A 343 -3.32 -1.56 2.20
C MET A 343 -3.52 -0.59 1.04
N PHE A 344 -3.96 -1.08 -0.12
CA PHE A 344 -4.16 -0.22 -1.28
C PHE A 344 -5.41 0.67 -1.20
N SER A 345 -6.39 0.31 -0.35
CA SER A 345 -7.55 1.17 -0.08
C SER A 345 -7.17 2.49 0.61
N ARG A 346 -6.02 2.56 1.30
CA ARG A 346 -5.49 3.76 2.00
C ARG A 346 -4.82 4.78 1.09
N MET A 347 -4.67 4.47 -0.19
CA MET A 347 -3.89 5.27 -1.14
C MET A 347 -4.70 6.39 -1.84
N PHE A 348 -5.96 6.57 -1.45
CA PHE A 348 -6.89 7.49 -2.10
C PHE A 348 -6.99 8.86 -1.38
N ASP A 349 -6.26 9.05 -0.28
CA ASP A 349 -6.26 10.29 0.52
C ASP A 349 -5.25 11.35 0.05
N ASP A 350 -5.51 12.61 0.46
CA ASP A 350 -5.01 13.87 -0.13
C ASP A 350 -3.55 13.85 -0.63
N ALA A 351 -3.41 14.02 -1.95
CA ALA A 351 -2.11 14.18 -2.58
C ALA A 351 -1.53 15.58 -2.29
N PRO A 352 -0.23 15.71 -1.95
CA PRO A 352 0.38 17.00 -1.65
C PRO A 352 0.24 17.98 -2.82
N GLN A 353 -0.01 19.26 -2.51
CA GLN A 353 -0.13 20.35 -3.48
C GLN A 353 1.25 20.93 -3.82
N ASN A 354 1.46 21.29 -5.08
CA ASN A 354 2.66 22.00 -5.50
C ASN A 354 2.50 23.50 -5.20
N ASP A 355 3.61 24.15 -4.85
CA ASP A 355 3.65 25.59 -4.67
C ASP A 355 3.23 26.33 -5.95
N TRP A 356 2.57 27.49 -5.77
CA TRP A 356 2.08 28.32 -6.89
C TRP A 356 3.18 28.67 -7.91
N LYS A 357 4.44 28.80 -7.49
CA LYS A 357 5.56 29.10 -8.39
C LYS A 357 5.77 28.00 -9.45
N GLU A 358 5.61 26.73 -9.07
CA GLU A 358 5.73 25.61 -10.01
C GLU A 358 4.50 25.55 -10.93
N VAL A 359 3.31 25.85 -10.41
CA VAL A 359 2.06 25.96 -11.19
C VAL A 359 2.19 27.03 -12.28
N GLU A 360 2.63 28.23 -11.90
CA GLU A 360 2.84 29.34 -12.81
C GLU A 360 3.88 28.99 -13.89
N LYS A 361 4.92 28.26 -13.51
CA LYS A 361 5.95 27.81 -14.45
C LYS A 361 5.40 26.85 -15.50
N VAL A 362 4.54 25.89 -15.12
CA VAL A 362 3.88 24.99 -16.08
C VAL A 362 3.04 25.79 -17.09
N ILE A 363 2.24 26.76 -16.62
CA ILE A 363 1.42 27.61 -17.50
C ILE A 363 2.32 28.42 -18.45
N ARG A 364 3.39 29.03 -17.95
CA ARG A 364 4.34 29.82 -18.77
C ARG A 364 5.05 28.97 -19.82
N GLU A 365 5.46 27.76 -19.45
CA GLU A 365 6.13 26.83 -20.37
C GLU A 365 5.19 26.37 -21.50
N ASP A 366 3.90 26.13 -21.21
CA ASP A 366 2.93 25.66 -22.21
C ASP A 366 2.37 26.77 -23.11
N PHE A 367 2.08 27.95 -22.55
CA PHE A 367 1.41 29.03 -23.29
C PHE A 367 2.35 30.18 -23.69
N GLY A 368 3.59 30.20 -23.19
CA GLY A 368 4.56 31.28 -23.42
C GLY A 368 4.19 32.63 -22.79
N LYS A 369 3.12 32.67 -21.98
CA LYS A 369 2.51 33.87 -21.39
C LYS A 369 2.28 33.66 -19.89
N SER A 370 2.09 34.74 -19.15
CA SER A 370 1.72 34.67 -17.73
C SER A 370 0.28 34.15 -17.54
N PRO A 371 -0.07 33.56 -16.38
CA PRO A 371 -1.44 33.11 -16.10
C PRO A 371 -2.49 34.23 -16.25
N GLU A 372 -2.14 35.46 -15.89
CA GLU A 372 -3.02 36.63 -16.02
C GLU A 372 -3.33 36.97 -17.49
N GLU A 373 -2.35 36.79 -18.39
CA GLU A 373 -2.52 37.00 -19.83
C GLU A 373 -3.25 35.83 -20.51
N VAL A 374 -3.00 34.59 -20.07
CA VAL A 374 -3.64 33.39 -20.65
C VAL A 374 -5.13 33.38 -20.35
N PHE A 375 -5.50 33.53 -19.08
CA PHE A 375 -6.90 33.42 -18.65
C PHE A 375 -7.63 34.77 -18.59
N GLY A 376 -6.93 35.89 -18.85
CA GLY A 376 -7.52 37.23 -18.74
C GLY A 376 -7.94 37.57 -17.30
N VAL A 377 -7.19 37.10 -16.31
CA VAL A 377 -7.51 37.20 -14.87
C VAL A 377 -6.51 38.06 -14.11
N SER A 378 -6.88 38.50 -12.91
CA SER A 378 -6.04 39.19 -11.94
C SER A 378 -6.08 38.47 -10.60
N PHE A 379 -4.95 38.42 -9.89
CA PHE A 379 -4.91 37.90 -8.51
C PHE A 379 -5.31 38.94 -7.46
N THR A 380 -5.35 40.22 -7.84
CA THR A 380 -5.65 41.36 -6.97
C THR A 380 -7.02 41.97 -7.25
N GLY A 381 -7.73 41.50 -8.28
CA GLY A 381 -9.07 41.97 -8.65
C GLY A 381 -9.07 43.27 -9.45
N GLU A 382 -8.08 43.49 -10.32
CA GLU A 382 -8.03 44.66 -11.21
C GLU A 382 -9.32 44.84 -12.04
N SER A 383 -9.79 46.08 -12.15
CA SER A 383 -10.96 46.44 -12.94
C SER A 383 -10.75 46.10 -14.42
N GLY A 384 -11.66 45.30 -15.00
CA GLY A 384 -11.63 44.88 -16.40
C GLY A 384 -11.00 43.50 -16.66
N LYS A 385 -10.44 42.83 -15.63
CA LYS A 385 -9.95 41.44 -15.71
C LYS A 385 -10.82 40.51 -14.85
N GLY A 386 -10.79 39.22 -15.17
CA GLY A 386 -11.33 38.15 -14.31
C GLY A 386 -10.54 37.98 -13.01
N VAL A 387 -10.81 36.92 -12.25
CA VAL A 387 -10.12 36.63 -10.97
C VAL A 387 -9.74 35.16 -10.88
N MET A 388 -8.57 34.85 -10.32
CA MET A 388 -8.10 33.46 -10.13
C MET A 388 -7.53 33.24 -8.73
N GLU A 389 -7.78 32.07 -8.16
CA GLU A 389 -7.21 31.68 -6.86
C GLU A 389 -5.86 31.00 -7.02
N ARG A 390 -4.87 31.47 -6.24
CA ARG A 390 -3.55 30.81 -6.16
C ARG A 390 -3.58 29.51 -5.38
N LYS A 391 -4.51 29.35 -4.44
CA LYS A 391 -4.68 28.13 -3.66
C LYS A 391 -5.51 27.13 -4.47
N ALA A 392 -5.02 25.91 -4.62
CA ALA A 392 -5.78 24.85 -5.27
C ALA A 392 -7.00 24.46 -4.42
N ARG A 393 -8.13 24.22 -5.09
CA ARG A 393 -9.38 23.75 -4.45
C ARG A 393 -9.42 22.24 -4.31
N ALA A 394 -8.71 21.53 -5.16
CA ALA A 394 -8.52 20.10 -5.08
C ALA A 394 -7.12 19.73 -5.57
N SER A 395 -6.56 18.66 -5.03
CA SER A 395 -5.28 18.10 -5.43
C SER A 395 -5.44 16.60 -5.63
N ALA A 396 -4.93 16.09 -6.75
CA ALA A 396 -4.93 14.69 -7.10
C ALA A 396 -3.48 14.19 -7.30
N SER A 397 -3.32 12.90 -7.60
CA SER A 397 -2.02 12.26 -7.78
C SER A 397 -1.18 12.90 -8.89
N VAL A 398 -1.80 13.29 -10.01
CA VAL A 398 -1.12 13.81 -11.21
C VAL A 398 -1.27 15.34 -11.37
N ALA A 399 -2.28 15.94 -10.76
CA ALA A 399 -2.71 17.31 -11.07
C ALA A 399 -3.35 18.01 -9.87
N GLN A 400 -3.47 19.33 -9.94
CA GLN A 400 -4.22 20.15 -8.99
C GLN A 400 -5.18 21.10 -9.71
N VAL A 401 -6.30 21.41 -9.08
CA VAL A 401 -7.41 22.18 -9.68
C VAL A 401 -7.53 23.53 -8.99
N HIS A 402 -7.50 24.59 -9.79
CA HIS A 402 -7.69 25.97 -9.36
C HIS A 402 -9.04 26.50 -9.83
N TRP A 403 -9.68 27.34 -9.02
CA TRP A 403 -10.88 28.06 -9.43
C TRP A 403 -10.51 29.41 -10.04
N ALA A 404 -11.16 29.76 -11.14
CA ALA A 404 -11.07 31.08 -11.74
C ALA A 404 -12.43 31.53 -12.26
N ARG A 405 -12.58 32.84 -12.39
CA ARG A 405 -13.67 33.51 -13.10
C ARG A 405 -13.08 34.35 -14.21
N LEU A 406 -13.47 34.09 -15.44
CA LEU A 406 -12.99 34.78 -16.62
C LEU A 406 -13.64 36.18 -16.75
N GLN A 407 -13.15 36.98 -17.68
CA GLN A 407 -13.65 38.35 -17.91
C GLN A 407 -15.12 38.39 -18.34
N ASP A 408 -15.59 37.37 -19.05
CA ASP A 408 -16.99 37.21 -19.49
C ASP A 408 -17.94 36.79 -18.35
N GLY A 409 -17.40 36.57 -17.14
CA GLY A 409 -18.14 36.12 -15.96
C GLY A 409 -18.24 34.60 -15.83
N SER A 410 -17.76 33.82 -16.81
CA SER A 410 -17.73 32.36 -16.75
C SER A 410 -16.83 31.88 -15.61
N GLU A 411 -17.31 30.94 -14.80
CA GLU A 411 -16.48 30.27 -13.79
C GLU A 411 -15.91 28.97 -14.33
N VAL A 412 -14.62 28.76 -14.10
CA VAL A 412 -13.86 27.64 -14.65
C VAL A 412 -13.02 26.94 -13.58
N ALA A 413 -12.90 25.62 -13.74
CA ALA A 413 -11.93 24.77 -13.10
C ALA A 413 -10.69 24.64 -14.02
N ILE A 414 -9.54 25.10 -13.53
CA ILE A 414 -8.26 25.01 -14.23
C ILE A 414 -7.45 23.89 -13.60
N LYS A 415 -7.43 22.73 -14.24
CA LYS A 415 -6.66 21.53 -13.85
C LYS A 415 -5.25 21.64 -14.42
N ILE A 416 -4.24 21.61 -13.56
CA ILE A 416 -2.84 21.83 -13.92
C ILE A 416 -2.03 20.62 -13.47
N GLN A 417 -1.30 20.01 -14.40
CA GLN A 417 -0.46 18.85 -14.14
C GLN A 417 0.76 19.25 -13.29
N LYS A 418 1.15 18.38 -12.35
CA LYS A 418 2.38 18.56 -11.57
C LYS A 418 3.60 18.41 -12.49
N ARG A 419 4.54 19.35 -12.39
CA ARG A 419 5.65 19.52 -13.35
C ARG A 419 6.55 18.30 -13.46
N GLU A 420 6.76 17.61 -12.35
CA GLU A 420 7.61 16.43 -12.20
C GLU A 420 7.08 15.19 -12.93
N ILE A 421 5.77 15.13 -13.24
CA ILE A 421 5.13 13.94 -13.81
C ILE A 421 5.71 13.58 -15.17
N VAL A 422 5.92 14.55 -16.05
CA VAL A 422 6.42 14.30 -17.42
C VAL A 422 7.82 13.69 -17.40
N GLN A 423 8.68 14.14 -16.48
CA GLN A 423 10.06 13.64 -16.36
C GLN A 423 10.11 12.25 -15.74
N GLN A 424 9.20 11.96 -14.81
CA GLN A 424 9.13 10.69 -14.09
C GLN A 424 8.41 9.59 -14.89
N LEU A 425 7.41 9.94 -15.70
CA LEU A 425 6.51 9.01 -16.40
C LEU A 425 7.26 7.92 -17.18
N ALA A 426 8.26 8.30 -17.97
CA ALA A 426 9.02 7.35 -18.79
C ALA A 426 9.81 6.34 -17.94
N TRP A 427 10.47 6.82 -16.88
CA TRP A 427 11.23 5.98 -15.95
C TRP A 427 10.33 5.08 -15.12
N ASP A 428 9.23 5.63 -14.61
CA ASP A 428 8.26 4.91 -13.77
C ASP A 428 7.57 3.79 -14.57
N LEU A 429 7.11 4.06 -15.80
CA LEU A 429 6.54 3.04 -16.70
C LEU A 429 7.57 1.99 -17.13
N TRP A 430 8.82 2.40 -17.36
CA TRP A 430 9.89 1.44 -17.67
C TRP A 430 10.17 0.52 -16.48
N ALA A 431 10.30 1.06 -15.27
CA ALA A 431 10.50 0.27 -14.06
C ALA A 431 9.32 -0.70 -13.84
N PHE A 432 8.08 -0.24 -14.04
CA PHE A 432 6.89 -1.09 -13.98
C PHE A 432 6.93 -2.25 -14.97
N LYS A 433 7.29 -1.99 -16.24
CA LYS A 433 7.43 -3.03 -17.28
C LYS A 433 8.47 -4.06 -16.90
N VAL A 434 9.65 -3.63 -16.44
CA VAL A 434 10.74 -4.53 -16.07
C VAL A 434 10.38 -5.36 -14.83
N VAL A 435 9.86 -4.74 -13.76
CA VAL A 435 9.44 -5.46 -12.55
C VAL A 435 8.36 -6.49 -12.89
N THR A 436 7.37 -6.12 -13.69
CA THR A 436 6.30 -7.05 -14.06
C THR A 436 6.79 -8.18 -14.95
N LEU A 437 7.75 -7.94 -15.84
CA LEU A 437 8.40 -8.99 -16.63
C LEU A 437 9.16 -9.98 -15.72
N ILE A 438 9.92 -9.48 -14.75
CA ILE A 438 10.64 -10.32 -13.79
C ILE A 438 9.65 -11.15 -12.98
N TYR A 439 8.59 -10.54 -12.46
CA TYR A 439 7.58 -11.23 -11.66
C TYR A 439 6.79 -12.25 -12.47
N SER A 440 6.44 -11.94 -13.72
CA SER A 440 5.74 -12.88 -14.62
C SER A 440 6.56 -14.15 -14.83
N ASN A 441 7.87 -14.00 -15.04
CA ASN A 441 8.79 -15.14 -15.20
C ASN A 441 9.09 -15.85 -13.86
N LEU A 442 9.18 -15.12 -12.75
CA LEU A 442 9.54 -15.69 -11.45
C LEU A 442 8.39 -16.52 -10.83
N PHE A 443 7.15 -16.11 -11.10
CA PHE A 443 5.93 -16.67 -10.54
C PHE A 443 5.05 -17.41 -11.56
N ASP A 444 5.48 -17.63 -12.80
CA ASP A 444 4.73 -18.29 -13.89
C ASP A 444 3.24 -17.85 -13.96
N ILE A 445 3.00 -16.53 -13.92
CA ILE A 445 1.67 -15.93 -14.14
C ILE A 445 1.79 -14.96 -15.32
N PRO A 446 0.93 -15.07 -16.34
CA PRO A 446 1.04 -14.29 -17.57
C PRO A 446 0.54 -12.85 -17.43
N PHE A 447 1.12 -12.06 -16.53
CA PHE A 447 0.69 -10.66 -16.35
C PHE A 447 1.27 -9.70 -17.40
N TYR A 448 2.43 -10.02 -17.98
CA TYR A 448 3.14 -9.09 -18.86
C TYR A 448 2.38 -8.73 -20.15
N SER A 449 1.56 -9.61 -20.72
CA SER A 449 0.80 -9.32 -21.95
C SER A 449 -0.17 -8.15 -21.82
N LEU A 450 -0.66 -7.89 -20.60
CA LEU A 450 -1.58 -6.80 -20.31
C LEU A 450 -0.86 -5.48 -19.98
N VAL A 451 0.42 -5.54 -19.62
CA VAL A 451 1.21 -4.38 -19.15
C VAL A 451 1.37 -3.30 -20.23
N PRO A 452 1.67 -3.61 -21.50
CA PRO A 452 1.74 -2.58 -22.54
C PRO A 452 0.46 -1.75 -22.63
N TYR A 453 -0.69 -2.42 -22.65
CA TYR A 453 -2.00 -1.77 -22.73
C TYR A 453 -2.31 -0.93 -21.49
N ILE A 454 -2.04 -1.44 -20.29
CA ILE A 454 -2.19 -0.68 -19.04
C ILE A 454 -1.27 0.56 -19.02
N SER A 455 -0.01 0.38 -19.43
CA SER A 455 0.98 1.47 -19.47
C SER A 455 0.59 2.58 -20.44
N GLU A 456 0.04 2.21 -21.60
CA GLU A 456 -0.47 3.17 -22.58
C GLU A 456 -1.63 3.97 -22.00
N ARG A 457 -2.60 3.32 -21.34
CA ARG A 457 -3.75 3.99 -20.74
C ARG A 457 -3.36 4.91 -19.59
N LEU A 458 -2.40 4.51 -18.76
CA LEU A 458 -1.82 5.38 -17.71
C LEU A 458 -1.10 6.58 -18.31
N SER A 459 -0.42 6.42 -19.45
CA SER A 459 0.21 7.54 -20.15
C SER A 459 -0.81 8.51 -20.71
N LEU A 460 -1.93 8.03 -21.28
CA LEU A 460 -3.00 8.87 -21.82
C LEU A 460 -3.70 9.69 -20.74
N GLU A 461 -3.74 9.21 -19.50
CA GLU A 461 -4.30 9.94 -18.36
C GLU A 461 -3.44 11.15 -17.93
N THR A 462 -2.19 11.20 -18.38
CA THR A 462 -1.32 12.38 -18.24
C THR A 462 -1.45 13.39 -19.37
N ASP A 463 -2.24 13.10 -20.41
CA ASP A 463 -2.49 14.01 -21.52
C ASP A 463 -3.89 14.65 -21.40
N PHE A 464 -3.92 15.91 -21.01
CA PHE A 464 -5.18 16.64 -20.82
C PHE A 464 -5.89 17.03 -22.12
N VAL A 465 -5.20 16.98 -23.27
CA VAL A 465 -5.90 17.12 -24.56
C VAL A 465 -6.77 15.90 -24.81
N ASN A 466 -6.25 14.70 -24.50
CA ASN A 466 -7.03 13.47 -24.59
C ASN A 466 -8.21 13.47 -23.60
N GLU A 467 -8.02 13.94 -22.36
CA GLU A 467 -9.12 14.11 -21.40
C GLU A 467 -10.20 15.09 -21.90
N ALA A 468 -9.78 16.21 -22.50
CA ALA A 468 -10.69 17.17 -23.15
C ALA A 468 -11.45 16.56 -24.33
N ASP A 469 -10.77 15.81 -25.21
CA ASP A 469 -11.38 15.08 -26.32
C ASP A 469 -12.44 14.09 -25.82
N ASN A 470 -12.11 13.33 -24.76
CA ASN A 470 -13.03 12.36 -24.16
C ASN A 470 -14.27 13.04 -23.58
N SER A 471 -14.09 14.16 -22.87
CA SER A 471 -15.19 14.95 -22.30
C SER A 471 -16.15 15.46 -23.38
N GLU A 472 -15.62 16.09 -24.43
CA GLU A 472 -16.46 16.62 -25.53
C GLU A 472 -17.17 15.52 -26.32
N ASN A 473 -16.51 14.38 -26.54
CA ASN A 473 -17.13 13.25 -27.20
C ASN A 473 -18.25 12.65 -26.34
N MET A 474 -18.04 12.51 -25.03
CA MET A 474 -19.09 12.08 -24.11
C MET A 474 -20.26 13.06 -24.08
N ALA A 475 -19.98 14.37 -24.07
CA ALA A 475 -21.02 15.39 -24.13
C ALA A 475 -21.91 15.25 -25.39
N LYS A 476 -21.29 15.00 -26.55
CA LYS A 476 -22.01 14.75 -27.82
C LYS A 476 -22.85 13.47 -27.77
N LEU A 477 -22.29 12.38 -27.24
CA LEU A 477 -23.00 11.10 -27.11
C LEU A 477 -24.22 11.21 -26.18
N VAL A 478 -24.05 11.86 -25.04
CA VAL A 478 -25.13 12.11 -24.08
C VAL A 478 -26.22 12.99 -24.69
N ALA A 479 -25.84 14.09 -25.38
CA ALA A 479 -26.79 14.97 -26.04
C ALA A 479 -27.58 14.26 -27.17
N GLY A 480 -26.93 13.31 -27.86
CA GLY A 480 -27.53 12.51 -28.93
C GLY A 480 -28.47 11.41 -28.47
N GLU A 481 -28.47 11.04 -27.18
CA GLU A 481 -29.31 9.97 -26.63
C GLU A 481 -30.52 10.55 -25.86
N PRO A 482 -31.75 10.47 -26.41
CA PRO A 482 -32.94 11.06 -25.81
C PRO A 482 -33.23 10.60 -24.38
N ARG A 483 -32.82 9.38 -24.00
CA ARG A 483 -33.02 8.82 -22.65
C ARG A 483 -32.07 9.40 -21.61
N LEU A 484 -30.99 10.06 -22.02
CA LEU A 484 -29.91 10.55 -21.15
C LEU A 484 -29.68 12.06 -21.23
N ARG A 485 -29.94 12.70 -22.38
CA ARG A 485 -29.66 14.13 -22.62
C ARG A 485 -30.21 15.10 -21.56
N ASP A 486 -31.33 14.74 -20.93
CA ASP A 486 -32.02 15.57 -19.93
C ASP A 486 -31.74 15.12 -18.48
N ARG A 487 -30.84 14.14 -18.28
CA ARG A 487 -30.50 13.52 -16.99
C ARG A 487 -29.02 13.54 -16.66
N VAL A 488 -28.16 13.63 -17.67
CA VAL A 488 -26.70 13.62 -17.54
C VAL A 488 -26.12 14.90 -18.14
N TYR A 489 -25.22 15.54 -17.43
CA TYR A 489 -24.51 16.73 -17.87
C TYR A 489 -22.99 16.49 -17.89
N ILE A 490 -22.34 16.93 -18.95
CA ILE A 490 -20.88 16.88 -19.08
C ILE A 490 -20.38 18.34 -19.17
N PRO A 491 -19.45 18.76 -18.30
CA PRO A 491 -19.00 20.15 -18.25
C PRO A 491 -18.35 20.59 -19.56
N ARG A 492 -18.58 21.84 -19.96
CA ARG A 492 -17.96 22.40 -21.16
C ARG A 492 -16.45 22.54 -20.97
N VAL A 493 -15.68 22.19 -22.00
CA VAL A 493 -14.22 22.41 -22.05
C VAL A 493 -13.90 23.68 -22.84
N TYR A 494 -12.95 24.48 -22.35
CA TYR A 494 -12.43 25.68 -23.00
C TYR A 494 -11.10 25.34 -23.69
N ARG A 495 -11.19 24.92 -24.96
CA ARG A 495 -10.05 24.41 -25.74
C ARG A 495 -8.95 25.44 -25.93
N GLU A 496 -9.34 26.69 -26.14
CA GLU A 496 -8.46 27.84 -26.31
C GLU A 496 -7.66 28.17 -25.04
N LEU A 497 -8.13 27.71 -23.88
CA LEU A 497 -7.48 27.85 -22.58
C LEU A 497 -6.90 26.51 -22.08
N SER A 498 -6.71 25.54 -22.97
CA SER A 498 -6.22 24.20 -22.64
C SER A 498 -4.97 23.83 -23.45
N SER A 499 -4.14 22.97 -22.88
CA SER A 499 -2.90 22.42 -23.42
C SER A 499 -2.74 20.96 -22.98
N LYS A 500 -1.60 20.33 -23.27
CA LYS A 500 -1.31 18.97 -22.80
C LYS A 500 -1.19 18.85 -21.28
N ARG A 501 -0.79 19.93 -20.59
CA ARG A 501 -0.58 19.95 -19.13
C ARG A 501 -1.57 20.83 -18.37
N VAL A 502 -2.43 21.57 -19.06
CA VAL A 502 -3.45 22.44 -18.46
C VAL A 502 -4.80 22.18 -19.12
N MET A 503 -5.83 21.84 -18.35
CA MET A 503 -7.21 21.71 -18.83
C MET A 503 -8.08 22.75 -18.16
N THR A 504 -8.79 23.53 -18.96
CA THR A 504 -9.78 24.49 -18.46
C THR A 504 -11.17 23.99 -18.81
N ALA A 505 -12.00 23.77 -17.79
CA ALA A 505 -13.38 23.31 -17.93
C ALA A 505 -14.33 24.18 -17.10
N GLU A 506 -15.62 24.13 -17.41
CA GLU A 506 -16.67 24.79 -16.63
C GLU A 506 -16.63 24.37 -15.16
N TRP A 507 -16.77 25.35 -14.26
CA TRP A 507 -16.89 25.07 -12.84
C TRP A 507 -18.26 24.50 -12.50
N VAL A 508 -18.28 23.34 -11.83
CA VAL A 508 -19.52 22.66 -11.44
C VAL A 508 -19.78 22.79 -9.94
N GLU A 509 -20.85 23.47 -9.57
CA GLU A 509 -21.44 23.36 -8.23
C GLU A 509 -22.31 22.10 -8.10
N GLY A 510 -22.19 21.32 -7.04
CA GLY A 510 -23.03 20.13 -6.84
C GLY A 510 -22.72 19.37 -5.56
N VAL A 511 -23.57 18.40 -5.22
CA VAL A 511 -23.33 17.46 -4.12
C VAL A 511 -22.64 16.22 -4.66
N ARG A 512 -21.56 15.80 -4.03
CA ARG A 512 -20.83 14.61 -4.49
C ARG A 512 -21.64 13.33 -4.22
N LEU A 513 -21.50 12.30 -5.07
CA LEU A 513 -22.32 11.07 -5.00
C LEU A 513 -22.29 10.38 -3.62
N TRP A 514 -21.18 10.49 -2.89
CA TRP A 514 -21.04 9.88 -1.57
C TRP A 514 -21.79 10.59 -0.45
N ASP A 515 -22.16 11.86 -0.61
CA ASP A 515 -22.91 12.60 0.41
C ASP A 515 -24.41 12.28 0.32
N LYS A 516 -24.75 11.06 0.74
CA LYS A 516 -26.12 10.52 0.77
C LYS A 516 -27.09 11.45 1.50
N GLN A 517 -26.62 12.08 2.59
CA GLN A 517 -27.45 12.97 3.40
C GLN A 517 -27.78 14.26 2.64
N ALA A 518 -26.78 14.90 2.01
CA ALA A 518 -27.04 16.10 1.22
C ALA A 518 -27.86 15.81 -0.05
N ILE A 519 -27.82 14.60 -0.61
CA ILE A 519 -28.70 14.21 -1.73
C ILE A 519 -30.16 14.07 -1.26
N THR A 520 -30.39 13.43 -0.11
CA THR A 520 -31.74 13.01 0.31
C THR A 520 -32.48 13.99 1.21
N ARG A 521 -31.77 14.80 2.00
CA ARG A 521 -32.39 15.78 2.91
C ARG A 521 -33.30 16.75 2.14
N PRO A 522 -34.38 17.26 2.75
CA PRO A 522 -35.35 18.11 2.06
C PRO A 522 -34.72 19.34 1.43
N TRP A 523 -35.18 19.69 0.22
CA TRP A 523 -34.85 20.96 -0.42
C TRP A 523 -35.37 22.13 0.40
N ARG A 524 -34.47 23.07 0.73
CA ARG A 524 -34.78 24.28 1.50
C ARG A 524 -34.50 25.58 0.71
N GLY A 525 -34.11 25.47 -0.56
CA GLY A 525 -33.95 26.60 -1.47
C GLY A 525 -35.27 27.12 -2.01
N GLY A 526 -35.21 28.08 -2.94
CA GLY A 526 -36.40 28.69 -3.54
C GLY A 526 -37.28 27.68 -4.27
N TRP A 527 -38.56 27.99 -4.34
CA TRP A 527 -39.55 27.14 -5.00
C TRP A 527 -39.37 27.22 -6.52
N ARG A 528 -39.23 26.05 -7.17
CA ARG A 528 -38.89 25.89 -8.61
C ARG A 528 -37.51 26.41 -9.02
N GLU A 529 -36.63 26.67 -8.06
CA GLU A 529 -35.22 26.91 -8.31
C GLU A 529 -34.46 25.58 -8.30
N GLY A 530 -33.57 25.40 -9.28
CA GLY A 530 -32.62 24.29 -9.29
C GLY A 530 -31.40 24.58 -8.43
N SER A 531 -30.49 23.61 -8.32
CA SER A 531 -29.15 23.85 -7.79
C SER A 531 -28.42 24.91 -8.62
N PRO A 532 -27.51 25.71 -8.03
CA PRO A 532 -26.70 26.69 -8.75
C PRO A 532 -25.99 26.06 -9.96
N GLY A 533 -26.02 26.74 -11.12
CA GLY A 533 -25.36 26.26 -12.34
C GLY A 533 -26.08 25.14 -13.09
N CYS A 534 -27.22 24.62 -12.59
CA CYS A 534 -27.98 23.58 -13.28
C CYS A 534 -28.62 24.14 -14.56
N HIS A 535 -28.61 23.36 -15.66
CA HIS A 535 -29.12 23.76 -16.98
C HIS A 535 -28.58 25.09 -17.53
N GLY A 536 -27.34 25.45 -17.21
CA GLY A 536 -26.75 26.70 -17.67
C GLY A 536 -27.33 27.96 -16.99
N THR A 537 -28.00 27.80 -15.85
CA THR A 537 -28.39 28.93 -15.00
C THR A 537 -27.12 29.68 -14.58
N PRO A 538 -26.97 30.98 -14.89
CA PRO A 538 -25.79 31.75 -14.50
C PRO A 538 -25.55 31.66 -12.99
N LEU A 539 -24.30 31.47 -12.59
CA LEU A 539 -23.93 31.48 -11.18
C LEU A 539 -24.01 32.91 -10.64
N ASP A 540 -24.52 33.05 -9.41
CA ASP A 540 -24.64 34.36 -8.75
C ASP A 540 -23.29 35.08 -8.71
N GLN A 541 -23.27 36.36 -9.08
CA GLN A 541 -22.06 37.17 -8.98
C GLN A 541 -21.69 37.36 -7.50
N PRO A 542 -20.39 37.36 -7.13
CA PRO A 542 -19.94 37.74 -5.80
C PRO A 542 -20.53 39.10 -5.45
N GLY A 543 -21.33 39.15 -4.39
CA GLY A 543 -22.16 40.30 -4.08
C GLY A 543 -21.37 41.58 -3.81
N SER A 544 -21.88 42.66 -4.40
CA SER A 544 -21.95 44.02 -3.85
C SER A 544 -22.73 44.11 -2.52
N SER A 545 -22.92 43.01 -1.80
CA SER A 545 -23.48 42.98 -0.45
C SER A 545 -22.45 43.54 0.52
N ALA A 546 -22.78 44.68 1.11
CA ALA A 546 -21.92 45.59 1.86
C ALA A 546 -21.29 45.06 3.16
N ASP A 547 -21.13 43.75 3.38
CA ASP A 547 -20.69 43.25 4.70
C ASP A 547 -19.67 42.10 4.77
N HIS A 548 -19.06 41.69 3.65
CA HIS A 548 -17.94 40.74 3.70
C HIS A 548 -16.71 41.31 3.01
N ARG A 549 -15.85 41.99 3.79
CA ARG A 549 -14.47 42.23 3.38
C ARG A 549 -13.83 40.86 3.11
N PRO A 550 -13.31 40.59 1.89
CA PRO A 550 -12.67 39.31 1.61
C PRO A 550 -11.48 39.14 2.56
N ARG A 551 -11.57 38.17 3.48
CA ARG A 551 -10.40 37.68 4.21
C ARG A 551 -9.41 37.18 3.15
N ALA A 552 -8.16 37.65 3.23
CA ALA A 552 -7.10 37.37 2.26
C ALA A 552 -7.06 35.87 1.89
N GLY A 553 -7.55 35.51 0.69
CA GLY A 553 -7.38 34.19 0.10
C GLY A 553 -8.64 33.36 -0.25
N LYS A 554 -9.87 33.81 0.03
CA LYS A 554 -11.11 33.15 -0.47
C LYS A 554 -11.86 34.07 -1.43
N LEU A 555 -11.65 33.88 -2.74
CA LEU A 555 -12.25 34.68 -3.81
C LEU A 555 -13.55 34.05 -4.36
N LYS A 556 -13.66 32.72 -4.32
CA LYS A 556 -14.87 31.98 -4.73
C LYS A 556 -16.02 32.21 -3.74
N PRO A 557 -17.23 32.58 -4.21
CA PRO A 557 -18.43 32.65 -3.39
C PRO A 557 -18.86 31.28 -2.84
N GLU A 558 -19.37 31.27 -1.61
CA GLU A 558 -20.10 30.13 -1.05
C GLU A 558 -21.56 30.18 -1.56
N ARG A 559 -22.07 29.04 -2.05
CA ARG A 559 -23.38 28.91 -2.72
C ARG A 559 -24.19 27.77 -2.12
N ASP A 560 -24.35 27.83 -0.80
CA ASP A 560 -25.05 26.86 0.02
C ASP A 560 -26.43 27.36 0.50
N TYR A 561 -26.89 28.52 0.03
CA TYR A 561 -28.18 29.12 0.39
C TYR A 561 -29.38 28.16 0.27
N TRP A 562 -29.33 27.22 -0.67
CA TRP A 562 -30.36 26.20 -0.88
C TRP A 562 -30.45 25.16 0.26
N ARG A 563 -29.46 25.12 1.15
CA ARG A 563 -29.49 24.34 2.40
C ARG A 563 -30.32 25.01 3.50
N GLY A 564 -30.78 26.25 3.28
CA GLY A 564 -31.58 27.03 4.23
C GLY A 564 -30.76 27.58 5.39
N HIS A 565 -31.40 28.38 6.25
CA HIS A 565 -30.75 29.19 7.29
C HIS A 565 -29.88 28.41 8.30
N ASN A 566 -30.14 27.11 8.49
CA ASN A 566 -29.40 26.27 9.44
C ASN A 566 -28.40 25.32 8.75
N ASN A 567 -28.17 25.44 7.43
CA ASN A 567 -27.32 24.57 6.63
C ASN A 567 -27.64 23.05 6.71
N ARG A 568 -28.89 22.72 7.07
CA ARG A 568 -29.37 21.33 7.23
C ARG A 568 -30.18 20.81 6.03
N GLY A 569 -30.43 21.63 5.01
CA GLY A 569 -31.13 21.22 3.78
C GLY A 569 -30.27 20.34 2.87
N GLY A 570 -30.95 19.62 1.97
CA GLY A 570 -30.36 18.79 0.93
C GLY A 570 -31.03 19.02 -0.42
N LEU A 571 -30.77 18.15 -1.39
CA LEU A 571 -31.34 18.23 -2.74
C LEU A 571 -32.77 17.66 -2.81
N GLY A 572 -33.23 16.93 -1.79
CA GLY A 572 -34.55 16.30 -1.77
C GLY A 572 -34.76 15.32 -2.93
N LEU A 573 -33.72 14.59 -3.33
CA LEU A 573 -33.71 13.70 -4.49
C LEU A 573 -33.82 12.24 -4.07
N SER A 574 -34.43 11.42 -4.93
CA SER A 574 -34.51 9.98 -4.75
C SER A 574 -33.20 9.30 -5.16
N LEU A 575 -32.58 8.55 -4.24
CA LEU A 575 -31.39 7.73 -4.54
C LEU A 575 -31.65 6.72 -5.66
N LYS A 576 -32.90 6.25 -5.79
CA LYS A 576 -33.31 5.37 -6.89
C LYS A 576 -33.18 6.04 -8.24
N GLU A 577 -33.59 7.29 -8.38
CA GLU A 577 -33.51 8.02 -9.65
C GLU A 577 -32.06 8.38 -10.01
N VAL A 578 -31.27 8.78 -9.01
CA VAL A 578 -29.83 9.02 -9.16
C VAL A 578 -29.13 7.76 -9.65
N MET A 579 -29.29 6.63 -8.97
CA MET A 579 -28.64 5.38 -9.37
C MET A 579 -29.19 4.79 -10.66
N THR A 580 -30.48 4.95 -10.96
CA THR A 580 -31.02 4.55 -12.28
C THR A 580 -30.30 5.31 -13.39
N THR A 581 -30.05 6.62 -13.20
CA THR A 581 -29.33 7.45 -14.18
C THR A 581 -27.88 7.05 -14.34
N MET A 582 -27.21 6.74 -13.24
CA MET A 582 -25.85 6.22 -13.26
C MET A 582 -25.74 4.91 -14.04
N VAL A 583 -26.59 3.92 -13.72
CA VAL A 583 -26.56 2.61 -14.38
C VAL A 583 -26.97 2.73 -15.86
N ASP A 584 -27.95 3.57 -16.20
CA ASP A 584 -28.32 3.84 -17.59
C ASP A 584 -27.14 4.42 -18.40
N LEU A 585 -26.45 5.42 -17.85
CA LEU A 585 -25.31 6.06 -18.51
C LEU A 585 -24.20 5.05 -18.83
N PHE A 586 -23.73 4.31 -17.83
CA PHE A 586 -22.63 3.35 -18.04
C PHE A 586 -23.06 2.14 -18.88
N SER A 587 -24.34 1.77 -18.85
CA SER A 587 -24.85 0.71 -19.74
C SER A 587 -24.93 1.18 -21.20
N ALA A 588 -25.32 2.44 -21.46
CA ALA A 588 -25.31 3.02 -22.80
C ALA A 588 -23.87 3.10 -23.36
N GLN A 589 -22.92 3.51 -22.53
CA GLN A 589 -21.49 3.51 -22.88
C GLN A 589 -21.00 2.14 -23.34
N MET A 590 -21.30 1.07 -22.58
CA MET A 590 -20.86 -0.30 -22.89
C MET A 590 -21.53 -0.90 -24.11
N PHE A 591 -22.86 -0.79 -24.22
CA PHE A 591 -23.61 -1.58 -25.20
C PHE A 591 -24.01 -0.80 -26.45
N LEU A 592 -24.27 0.51 -26.32
CA LEU A 592 -24.74 1.31 -27.44
C LEU A 592 -23.59 2.06 -28.13
N TRP A 593 -22.72 2.70 -27.37
CA TRP A 593 -21.66 3.54 -27.94
C TRP A 593 -20.36 2.75 -28.15
N GLY A 594 -20.03 1.82 -27.25
CA GLY A 594 -18.71 1.19 -27.24
C GLY A 594 -17.62 2.16 -26.81
N TYR A 595 -17.97 3.21 -26.07
CA TYR A 595 -17.05 4.22 -25.59
C TYR A 595 -17.24 4.35 -24.09
N VAL A 596 -16.35 3.68 -23.34
CA VAL A 596 -16.59 3.30 -21.94
C VAL A 596 -15.64 4.05 -21.02
N HIS A 597 -16.21 4.81 -20.10
CA HIS A 597 -15.50 5.41 -18.99
C HIS A 597 -15.10 4.30 -18.02
N CYS A 598 -13.83 4.22 -17.62
CA CYS A 598 -13.34 3.07 -16.85
C CYS A 598 -13.19 3.35 -15.36
N ASP A 599 -13.47 4.58 -14.91
CA ASP A 599 -13.28 5.03 -13.55
C ASP A 599 -14.47 5.85 -13.00
N PRO A 600 -15.71 5.30 -12.96
CA PRO A 600 -16.91 5.98 -12.45
C PRO A 600 -16.93 6.18 -10.93
N HIS A 601 -15.82 6.72 -10.41
CA HIS A 601 -15.57 6.95 -9.00
C HIS A 601 -16.57 7.97 -8.43
N PRO A 602 -17.18 7.73 -7.25
CA PRO A 602 -18.12 8.70 -6.64
C PRO A 602 -17.50 10.09 -6.48
N GLY A 603 -16.17 10.14 -6.29
CA GLY A 603 -15.24 11.29 -6.41
C GLY A 603 -15.60 12.32 -7.48
N ASN A 604 -15.88 11.77 -8.65
CA ASN A 604 -15.93 12.46 -9.92
C ASN A 604 -17.37 12.64 -10.42
N ILE A 605 -18.35 12.32 -9.58
CA ILE A 605 -19.77 12.36 -9.90
C ILE A 605 -20.45 13.34 -8.96
N PHE A 606 -21.00 14.41 -9.53
CA PHE A 606 -21.81 15.38 -8.82
C PHE A 606 -23.29 15.19 -9.13
N ILE A 607 -24.13 15.44 -8.15
CA ILE A 607 -25.58 15.41 -8.25
C ILE A 607 -26.10 16.83 -8.05
N ARG A 608 -26.96 17.25 -8.97
CA ARG A 608 -27.69 18.51 -8.94
C ARG A 608 -29.20 18.26 -8.91
N ARG A 609 -29.94 19.23 -8.39
CA ARG A 609 -31.40 19.28 -8.48
C ARG A 609 -31.81 20.18 -9.64
N LYS A 610 -32.62 19.67 -10.57
CA LYS A 610 -33.24 20.50 -11.61
C LYS A 610 -34.40 21.33 -11.04
N PRO A 611 -34.81 22.45 -11.68
CA PRO A 611 -36.04 23.18 -11.34
C PRO A 611 -37.30 22.30 -11.26
N SER A 612 -37.35 21.23 -12.07
CA SER A 612 -38.43 20.24 -12.06
C SER A 612 -38.44 19.33 -10.82
N GLY A 613 -37.39 19.38 -10.00
CA GLY A 613 -37.17 18.55 -8.83
C GLY A 613 -36.57 17.17 -9.10
N GLN A 614 -36.23 16.87 -10.35
CA GLN A 614 -35.54 15.65 -10.75
C GLN A 614 -34.02 15.78 -10.60
N PRO A 615 -33.28 14.67 -10.46
CA PRO A 615 -31.83 14.68 -10.40
C PRO A 615 -31.20 14.97 -11.78
N GLU A 616 -30.04 15.60 -11.76
CA GLU A 616 -29.09 15.70 -12.87
C GLU A 616 -27.74 15.14 -12.38
N LEU A 617 -27.18 14.18 -13.11
CA LEU A 617 -25.88 13.57 -12.83
C LEU A 617 -24.81 14.25 -13.67
N VAL A 618 -23.78 14.80 -13.02
CA VAL A 618 -22.66 15.48 -13.67
C VAL A 618 -21.41 14.64 -13.56
N LEU A 619 -20.76 14.35 -14.69
CA LEU A 619 -19.50 13.58 -14.75
C LEU A 619 -18.34 14.50 -15.11
N ILE A 620 -17.40 14.70 -14.17
CA ILE A 620 -16.34 15.71 -14.29
C ILE A 620 -14.96 15.17 -14.69
N ASP A 621 -14.69 13.89 -14.46
CA ASP A 621 -13.40 13.27 -14.82
C ASP A 621 -13.55 12.47 -16.10
N HIS A 622 -12.67 12.71 -17.07
CA HIS A 622 -12.67 12.01 -18.35
C HIS A 622 -11.29 11.45 -18.73
N GLY A 623 -10.41 11.24 -17.74
CA GLY A 623 -9.01 10.85 -17.97
C GLY A 623 -8.83 9.43 -18.53
N LEU A 624 -9.78 8.52 -18.28
CA LEU A 624 -9.64 7.10 -18.64
C LEU A 624 -10.86 6.54 -19.39
N TYR A 625 -10.69 6.38 -20.70
CA TYR A 625 -11.66 5.76 -21.60
C TYR A 625 -11.05 4.62 -22.41
N ILE A 626 -11.89 3.64 -22.71
CA ILE A 626 -11.61 2.63 -23.74
C ILE A 626 -12.65 2.72 -24.86
N HIS A 627 -12.23 2.28 -26.04
CA HIS A 627 -13.10 2.09 -27.19
C HIS A 627 -13.25 0.58 -27.45
N MET A 628 -14.47 0.13 -27.67
CA MET A 628 -14.80 -1.26 -27.98
C MET A 628 -15.12 -1.36 -29.47
N GLU A 629 -14.40 -2.25 -30.17
CA GLU A 629 -14.74 -2.62 -31.53
C GLU A 629 -16.20 -3.11 -31.63
N PRO A 630 -16.98 -2.73 -32.67
CA PRO A 630 -18.39 -3.12 -32.80
C PRO A 630 -18.62 -4.62 -32.71
N GLY A 631 -17.69 -5.42 -33.25
CA GLY A 631 -17.71 -6.88 -33.15
C GLY A 631 -17.67 -7.38 -31.71
N PHE A 632 -16.70 -6.90 -30.92
CA PHE A 632 -16.57 -7.27 -29.50
C PHE A 632 -17.76 -6.73 -28.68
N ARG A 633 -18.19 -5.48 -28.92
CA ARG A 633 -19.36 -4.88 -28.28
C ARG A 633 -20.62 -5.73 -28.42
N HIS A 634 -20.89 -6.21 -29.64
CA HIS A 634 -22.04 -7.09 -29.88
C HIS A 634 -21.87 -8.48 -29.26
N GLN A 635 -20.66 -9.04 -29.25
CA GLN A 635 -20.37 -10.28 -28.53
C GLN A 635 -20.62 -10.10 -27.03
N TYR A 636 -20.19 -8.99 -26.44
CA TYR A 636 -20.40 -8.68 -25.03
C TYR A 636 -21.88 -8.48 -24.68
N ALA A 637 -22.65 -7.82 -25.55
CA ALA A 637 -24.10 -7.71 -25.41
C ALA A 637 -24.80 -9.09 -25.49
N ARG A 638 -24.35 -9.97 -26.40
CA ARG A 638 -24.83 -11.36 -26.50
C ARG A 638 -24.46 -12.19 -25.28
N PHE A 639 -23.25 -12.00 -24.75
CA PHE A 639 -22.79 -12.63 -23.52
C PHE A 639 -23.72 -12.28 -22.35
N TRP A 640 -23.96 -10.98 -22.11
CA TRP A 640 -24.88 -10.53 -21.05
C TRP A 640 -26.30 -11.07 -21.19
N LYS A 641 -26.79 -11.14 -22.43
CA LYS A 641 -28.09 -11.74 -22.71
C LYS A 641 -28.11 -13.24 -22.38
N ALA A 642 -27.15 -14.00 -22.89
CA ALA A 642 -27.02 -15.44 -22.67
C ALA A 642 -26.89 -15.76 -21.17
N LEU A 643 -26.10 -14.97 -20.46
CA LEU A 643 -25.85 -15.05 -19.03
C LEU A 643 -27.13 -14.89 -18.20
N LEU A 644 -28.03 -13.98 -18.59
CA LEU A 644 -29.30 -13.73 -17.89
C LEU A 644 -30.43 -14.68 -18.33
N THR A 645 -30.33 -15.31 -19.50
CA THR A 645 -31.27 -16.35 -19.97
C THR A 645 -30.78 -17.77 -19.72
N PHE A 646 -29.64 -17.94 -19.05
CA PHE A 646 -28.99 -19.23 -18.83
C PHE A 646 -28.73 -20.04 -20.12
N ASP A 647 -28.41 -19.34 -21.23
CA ASP A 647 -28.03 -19.99 -22.50
C ASP A 647 -26.55 -20.39 -22.48
N ASN A 648 -26.27 -21.53 -21.83
CA ASN A 648 -24.91 -22.03 -21.63
C ASN A 648 -24.16 -22.32 -22.94
N ARG A 649 -24.88 -22.65 -24.00
CA ARG A 649 -24.27 -22.93 -25.30
C ARG A 649 -23.66 -21.65 -25.86
N THR A 650 -24.48 -20.61 -25.98
CA THR A 650 -24.00 -19.30 -26.47
C THR A 650 -22.93 -18.72 -25.54
N LEU A 651 -23.10 -18.87 -24.22
CA LEU A 651 -22.13 -18.44 -23.21
C LEU A 651 -20.77 -19.13 -23.41
N GLY A 652 -20.77 -20.47 -23.54
CA GLY A 652 -19.56 -21.26 -23.74
C GLY A 652 -18.86 -20.98 -25.07
N GLU A 653 -19.63 -20.78 -26.15
CA GLU A 653 -19.10 -20.40 -27.46
C GLU A 653 -18.36 -19.04 -27.40
N ILE A 654 -18.96 -18.04 -26.77
CA ILE A 654 -18.37 -16.69 -26.66
C ILE A 654 -17.12 -16.70 -25.78
N VAL A 655 -17.23 -17.29 -24.59
CA VAL A 655 -16.16 -17.24 -23.57
C VAL A 655 -14.94 -18.05 -24.01
N LYS A 656 -15.13 -19.21 -24.65
CA LYS A 656 -14.02 -19.94 -25.30
C LYS A 656 -13.41 -19.15 -26.46
N GLY A 657 -14.22 -18.39 -27.19
CA GLY A 657 -13.74 -17.46 -28.23
C GLY A 657 -12.80 -16.38 -27.67
N TRP A 658 -13.00 -15.96 -26.42
CA TRP A 658 -12.13 -15.03 -25.70
C TRP A 658 -10.90 -15.67 -25.05
N GLY A 659 -10.63 -16.96 -25.32
CA GLY A 659 -9.46 -17.66 -24.77
C GLY A 659 -9.63 -18.17 -23.33
N VAL A 660 -10.85 -18.13 -22.79
CA VAL A 660 -11.16 -18.61 -21.44
C VAL A 660 -11.48 -20.11 -21.47
N THR A 661 -10.82 -20.90 -20.63
CA THR A 661 -10.99 -22.36 -20.63
C THR A 661 -12.22 -22.81 -19.83
N ASN A 662 -12.64 -22.04 -18.81
CA ASN A 662 -13.79 -22.35 -17.95
C ASN A 662 -14.86 -21.23 -18.01
N PRO A 663 -15.94 -21.41 -18.81
CA PRO A 663 -17.03 -20.45 -18.92
C PRO A 663 -17.81 -20.20 -17.63
N ASP A 664 -17.97 -21.21 -16.77
CA ASP A 664 -18.75 -21.11 -15.53
C ASP A 664 -18.03 -20.21 -14.50
N ILE A 665 -16.70 -20.32 -14.41
CA ILE A 665 -15.88 -19.44 -13.56
C ILE A 665 -15.98 -17.99 -14.06
N PHE A 666 -15.86 -17.77 -15.37
CA PHE A 666 -15.91 -16.43 -15.94
C PHE A 666 -17.30 -15.79 -15.84
N ALA A 667 -18.36 -16.57 -16.05
CA ALA A 667 -19.74 -16.14 -15.83
C ALA A 667 -19.99 -15.79 -14.35
N SER A 668 -19.46 -16.61 -13.44
CA SER A 668 -19.57 -16.35 -12.00
C SER A 668 -18.80 -15.10 -11.58
N ALA A 669 -17.61 -14.88 -12.13
CA ALA A 669 -16.81 -13.67 -11.91
C ALA A 669 -17.45 -12.42 -12.53
N THR A 670 -18.14 -12.54 -13.67
CA THR A 670 -18.78 -11.37 -14.30
C THR A 670 -20.08 -10.98 -13.60
N LEU A 671 -20.87 -11.96 -13.16
CA LEU A 671 -22.09 -11.69 -12.39
C LEU A 671 -21.81 -11.41 -10.91
N MET A 672 -20.60 -11.75 -10.45
CA MET A 672 -20.26 -11.78 -9.04
C MET A 672 -21.29 -12.60 -8.26
N ARG A 673 -21.67 -13.77 -8.80
CA ARG A 673 -22.57 -14.76 -8.16
C ARG A 673 -22.33 -16.14 -8.74
N PRO A 674 -22.62 -17.23 -8.02
CA PRO A 674 -22.52 -18.58 -8.58
C PRO A 674 -23.42 -18.71 -9.82
N TYR A 675 -22.80 -18.95 -10.97
CA TYR A 675 -23.54 -19.25 -12.18
C TYR A 675 -24.00 -20.72 -12.14
N SER A 676 -25.29 -20.93 -11.85
CA SER A 676 -25.90 -22.27 -11.76
C SER A 676 -26.41 -22.81 -13.10
N GLY A 677 -26.07 -22.14 -14.21
CA GLY A 677 -26.53 -22.55 -15.53
C GLY A 677 -25.74 -23.74 -16.08
N GLY A 678 -24.42 -23.80 -15.87
CA GLY A 678 -23.51 -24.73 -16.54
C GLY A 678 -23.40 -26.14 -15.95
N ASP A 679 -22.27 -26.83 -16.20
CA ASP A 679 -22.06 -28.24 -15.80
C ASP A 679 -21.73 -28.40 -14.30
N MET A 680 -21.62 -27.28 -13.58
CA MET A 680 -21.24 -27.17 -12.18
C MET A 680 -19.88 -27.78 -11.85
N SER A 681 -18.98 -27.92 -12.83
CA SER A 681 -17.62 -28.43 -12.67
C SER A 681 -16.83 -27.68 -11.59
N THR A 682 -16.98 -26.35 -11.53
CA THR A 682 -16.39 -25.47 -10.51
C THR A 682 -16.86 -25.85 -9.10
N GLN A 683 -18.16 -26.06 -8.91
CA GLN A 683 -18.73 -26.40 -7.59
C GLN A 683 -18.35 -27.82 -7.14
N ARG A 684 -18.14 -28.76 -8.08
CA ARG A 684 -17.66 -30.11 -7.79
C ARG A 684 -16.18 -30.15 -7.41
N GLY A 685 -15.33 -29.36 -8.06
CA GLY A 685 -13.90 -29.26 -7.72
C GLY A 685 -13.66 -28.68 -6.32
N ILE A 686 -14.50 -27.73 -5.91
CA ILE A 686 -14.43 -27.06 -4.60
C ILE A 686 -14.90 -27.98 -3.45
N LYS A 687 -15.95 -28.78 -3.64
CA LYS A 687 -16.45 -29.73 -2.61
C LYS A 687 -15.41 -30.78 -2.18
N GLY A 688 -14.44 -31.10 -3.04
CA GLY A 688 -13.35 -32.06 -2.76
C GLY A 688 -12.28 -31.57 -1.77
N LEU A 689 -12.22 -30.25 -1.50
CA LEU A 689 -11.22 -29.62 -0.62
C LEU A 689 -11.58 -29.66 0.87
N SER A 690 -12.73 -30.26 1.24
CA SER A 690 -13.30 -30.16 2.60
C SER A 690 -12.72 -31.11 3.67
N LYS A 691 -11.55 -31.73 3.46
CA LYS A 691 -11.01 -32.78 4.36
C LYS A 691 -9.59 -32.60 4.92
N SER A 692 -8.85 -31.52 4.63
CA SER A 692 -7.47 -31.31 5.13
C SER A 692 -7.35 -30.22 6.22
N GLN A 693 -6.25 -30.25 6.99
CA GLN A 693 -5.96 -29.34 8.12
C GLN A 693 -5.77 -27.87 7.66
N ARG A 694 -6.08 -26.91 8.55
CA ARG A 694 -6.25 -25.45 8.29
C ARG A 694 -5.11 -24.76 7.51
N ALA A 695 -3.84 -25.16 7.72
CA ALA A 695 -2.68 -24.55 7.07
C ALA A 695 -2.43 -25.07 5.63
N GLU A 696 -2.82 -26.32 5.36
CA GLU A 696 -2.74 -26.91 4.02
C GLU A 696 -3.82 -26.30 3.11
N ARG A 697 -5.00 -26.01 3.69
CA ARG A 697 -6.13 -25.37 3.01
C ARG A 697 -5.80 -23.99 2.43
N SER A 698 -5.14 -23.08 3.16
CA SER A 698 -4.81 -21.73 2.63
C SER A 698 -3.85 -21.79 1.44
N TYR A 699 -2.88 -22.71 1.48
CA TYR A 699 -1.94 -22.90 0.39
C TYR A 699 -2.59 -23.59 -0.82
N GLU A 700 -3.39 -24.64 -0.60
CA GLU A 700 -4.15 -25.33 -1.65
C GLU A 700 -5.17 -24.41 -2.33
N MET A 701 -5.84 -23.55 -1.56
CA MET A 701 -6.77 -22.56 -2.10
C MET A 701 -6.06 -21.48 -2.92
N GLN A 702 -4.89 -20.99 -2.51
CA GLN A 702 -4.11 -20.03 -3.30
C GLN A 702 -3.54 -20.66 -4.58
N GLN A 703 -3.17 -21.95 -4.55
CA GLN A 703 -2.86 -22.69 -5.77
C GLN A 703 -4.08 -22.84 -6.69
N ALA A 704 -5.26 -23.08 -6.11
CA ALA A 704 -6.52 -23.12 -6.87
C ALA A 704 -6.86 -21.75 -7.49
N ALA A 705 -6.64 -20.65 -6.78
CA ALA A 705 -6.81 -19.29 -7.31
C ALA A 705 -5.80 -18.99 -8.43
N ARG A 706 -4.52 -19.38 -8.27
CA ARG A 706 -3.51 -19.25 -9.34
C ARG A 706 -3.87 -20.08 -10.57
N LYS A 707 -4.41 -21.28 -10.36
CA LYS A 707 -4.94 -22.14 -11.44
C LYS A 707 -6.16 -21.49 -12.10
N ALA A 708 -7.10 -20.95 -11.34
CA ALA A 708 -8.28 -20.26 -11.87
C ALA A 708 -7.90 -19.01 -12.70
N ILE A 709 -6.93 -18.21 -12.25
CA ILE A 709 -6.40 -17.07 -13.02
C ILE A 709 -5.77 -17.55 -14.32
N ARG A 710 -5.01 -18.65 -14.29
CA ARG A 710 -4.44 -19.26 -15.50
C ARG A 710 -5.53 -19.80 -16.45
N ASP A 711 -6.58 -20.39 -15.91
CA ASP A 711 -7.70 -20.93 -16.67
C ASP A 711 -8.56 -19.80 -17.30
N ILE A 712 -8.66 -18.65 -16.61
CA ILE A 712 -9.28 -17.43 -17.13
C ILE A 712 -8.40 -16.78 -18.22
N LEU A 713 -7.10 -16.66 -17.97
CA LEU A 713 -6.11 -16.07 -18.90
C LEU A 713 -5.53 -17.11 -19.89
N GLY A 714 -6.31 -18.15 -20.21
CA GLY A 714 -5.82 -19.38 -20.86
C GLY A 714 -5.04 -19.16 -22.15
N ASP A 715 -5.62 -18.46 -23.11
CA ASP A 715 -4.95 -18.04 -24.35
C ASP A 715 -4.89 -16.50 -24.40
N GLU A 716 -3.75 -15.96 -23.96
CA GLU A 716 -3.48 -14.51 -23.90
C GLU A 716 -3.66 -13.81 -25.26
N THR A 717 -3.49 -14.52 -26.37
CA THR A 717 -3.62 -13.93 -27.71
C THR A 717 -5.07 -13.65 -28.11
N LYS A 718 -6.02 -14.33 -27.45
CA LYS A 718 -7.46 -14.21 -27.71
C LYS A 718 -8.20 -13.37 -26.68
N TRP A 719 -7.55 -13.06 -25.55
CA TRP A 719 -8.16 -12.31 -24.45
C TRP A 719 -8.46 -10.86 -24.85
N PRO A 720 -9.73 -10.42 -24.84
CA PRO A 720 -10.07 -9.03 -25.11
C PRO A 720 -9.55 -8.13 -23.97
N GLN A 721 -8.63 -7.23 -24.29
CA GLN A 721 -7.96 -6.37 -23.31
C GLN A 721 -8.95 -5.40 -22.62
N GLU A 722 -10.03 -5.05 -23.32
CA GLU A 722 -11.11 -4.19 -22.85
C GLU A 722 -11.83 -4.75 -21.61
N LEU A 723 -11.89 -6.08 -21.45
CA LEU A 723 -12.58 -6.73 -20.32
C LEU A 723 -12.03 -6.31 -18.95
N ILE A 724 -10.74 -5.96 -18.89
CA ILE A 724 -10.09 -5.50 -17.65
C ILE A 724 -10.74 -4.22 -17.15
N PHE A 725 -10.94 -3.28 -18.07
CA PHE A 725 -11.52 -1.97 -17.75
C PHE A 725 -13.05 -2.01 -17.64
N ILE A 726 -13.72 -2.86 -18.41
CA ILE A 726 -15.17 -3.07 -18.27
C ILE A 726 -15.49 -3.70 -16.91
N GLY A 727 -14.70 -4.69 -16.48
CA GLY A 727 -14.82 -5.29 -15.15
C GLY A 727 -14.63 -4.27 -14.03
N ARG A 728 -13.63 -3.38 -14.18
CA ARG A 728 -13.41 -2.25 -13.27
C ARG A 728 -14.63 -1.32 -13.19
N ASN A 729 -15.18 -0.87 -14.33
CA ASN A 729 -16.36 -0.01 -14.34
C ASN A 729 -17.55 -0.68 -13.62
N LEU A 730 -17.90 -1.91 -14.02
CA LEU A 730 -19.04 -2.64 -13.46
C LEU A 730 -18.92 -2.80 -11.94
N ARG A 731 -17.70 -3.02 -11.44
CA ARG A 731 -17.42 -3.16 -10.02
C ARG A 731 -17.62 -1.86 -9.24
N ILE A 732 -17.13 -0.73 -9.75
CA ILE A 732 -17.31 0.56 -9.09
C ILE A 732 -18.80 0.97 -9.10
N VAL A 733 -19.50 0.76 -10.22
CA VAL A 733 -20.94 1.04 -10.31
C VAL A 733 -21.73 0.16 -9.32
N GLN A 734 -21.32 -1.10 -9.13
CA GLN A 734 -21.86 -1.96 -8.08
C GLN A 734 -21.60 -1.39 -6.68
N GLY A 735 -20.36 -1.02 -6.36
CA GLY A 735 -20.00 -0.45 -5.05
C GLY A 735 -20.80 0.82 -4.74
N ASN A 736 -20.99 1.69 -5.73
CA ASN A 736 -21.83 2.88 -5.58
C ASN A 736 -23.31 2.55 -5.32
N ASN A 737 -23.85 1.51 -5.97
CA ASN A 737 -25.21 1.05 -5.73
C ASN A 737 -25.39 0.53 -4.30
N GLN A 738 -24.46 -0.30 -3.83
CA GLN A 738 -24.46 -0.87 -2.49
C GLN A 738 -24.35 0.23 -1.43
N PHE A 739 -23.41 1.17 -1.61
CA PHE A 739 -23.24 2.30 -0.70
C PHE A 739 -24.55 3.10 -0.49
N LEU A 740 -25.33 3.29 -1.56
CA LEU A 740 -26.60 4.00 -1.48
C LEU A 740 -27.77 3.13 -0.96
N GLY A 741 -27.53 1.89 -0.54
CA GLY A 741 -28.51 0.95 0.00
C GLY A 741 -29.20 0.09 -1.06
N SER A 742 -28.51 -0.18 -2.16
CA SER A 742 -28.99 -0.92 -3.35
C SER A 742 -30.40 -0.48 -3.79
N PRO A 743 -30.57 0.81 -4.16
CA PRO A 743 -31.88 1.35 -4.51
C PRO A 743 -32.42 0.84 -5.85
N VAL A 744 -31.57 0.26 -6.71
CA VAL A 744 -31.95 -0.27 -8.03
C VAL A 744 -31.43 -1.69 -8.28
N ASN A 745 -32.15 -2.44 -9.11
CA ASN A 745 -31.69 -3.71 -9.67
C ASN A 745 -30.81 -3.43 -10.89
N ARG A 746 -29.50 -3.19 -10.65
CA ARG A 746 -28.54 -2.85 -11.71
C ARG A 746 -28.44 -3.92 -12.79
N VAL A 747 -28.43 -5.20 -12.40
CA VAL A 747 -28.27 -6.36 -13.30
C VAL A 747 -29.38 -6.38 -14.35
N LYS A 748 -30.62 -6.10 -13.93
CA LYS A 748 -31.76 -5.97 -14.83
C LYS A 748 -31.60 -4.80 -15.79
N ILE A 749 -31.26 -3.61 -15.29
CA ILE A 749 -31.10 -2.40 -16.12
C ILE A 749 -30.01 -2.64 -17.18
N THR A 750 -28.83 -3.11 -16.76
CA THR A 750 -27.71 -3.47 -17.64
C THR A 750 -28.10 -4.53 -18.66
N GLY A 751 -28.83 -5.58 -18.25
CA GLY A 751 -29.33 -6.62 -19.14
C GLY A 751 -30.33 -6.10 -20.19
N ILE A 752 -31.22 -5.17 -19.82
CA ILE A 752 -32.15 -4.52 -20.74
C ILE A 752 -31.38 -3.72 -21.79
N TRP A 753 -30.37 -2.95 -21.40
CA TRP A 753 -29.50 -2.22 -22.32
C TRP A 753 -28.74 -3.17 -23.26
N ALA A 754 -28.14 -4.23 -22.73
CA ALA A 754 -27.46 -5.25 -23.53
C ALA A 754 -28.39 -5.87 -24.57
N SER A 755 -29.61 -6.25 -24.17
CA SER A 755 -30.56 -6.84 -25.11
C SER A 755 -31.10 -5.82 -26.13
N ARG A 756 -31.22 -4.53 -25.77
CA ARG A 756 -31.66 -3.47 -26.68
C ARG A 756 -30.61 -3.11 -27.71
N ALA A 757 -29.34 -3.06 -27.32
CA ALA A 757 -28.24 -2.80 -28.24
C ALA A 757 -28.25 -3.78 -29.43
N LEU A 758 -28.61 -5.04 -29.22
CA LEU A 758 -28.75 -6.03 -30.29
C LEU A 758 -29.90 -5.76 -31.29
N ILE A 759 -30.70 -4.71 -31.07
CA ILE A 759 -31.83 -4.28 -31.91
C ILE A 759 -31.59 -2.85 -32.42
N GLU A 760 -31.07 -1.98 -31.55
CA GLU A 760 -30.89 -0.55 -31.79
C GLU A 760 -29.54 -0.23 -32.47
N SER A 761 -28.52 -1.10 -32.40
CA SER A 761 -27.20 -0.82 -32.97
C SER A 761 -27.27 -0.50 -34.46
N PRO A 762 -26.65 0.59 -34.93
CA PRO A 762 -26.65 0.97 -36.35
C PRO A 762 -25.93 -0.07 -37.22
N ASP A 763 -24.91 -0.72 -36.67
CA ASP A 763 -24.01 -1.64 -37.38
C ASP A 763 -24.59 -3.05 -37.65
N LEU A 764 -25.87 -3.29 -37.29
CA LEU A 764 -26.55 -4.57 -37.50
C LEU A 764 -27.50 -4.53 -38.71
N SER A 765 -27.58 -5.62 -39.45
CA SER A 765 -28.50 -5.76 -40.59
C SER A 765 -29.97 -5.78 -40.16
N LEU A 766 -30.89 -5.37 -41.04
CA LEU A 766 -32.33 -5.32 -40.76
C LEU A 766 -32.89 -6.70 -40.35
N VAL A 767 -32.39 -7.78 -40.98
CA VAL A 767 -32.80 -9.16 -40.69
C VAL A 767 -32.39 -9.59 -39.29
N GLU A 768 -31.16 -9.24 -38.88
CA GLU A 768 -30.68 -9.53 -37.52
C GLU A 768 -31.43 -8.76 -36.46
N LYS A 769 -31.76 -7.49 -36.73
CA LYS A 769 -32.59 -6.64 -35.85
C LYS A 769 -33.97 -7.26 -35.63
N MET A 770 -34.65 -7.71 -36.69
CA MET A 770 -35.95 -8.37 -36.58
C MET A 770 -35.89 -9.68 -35.79
N ARG A 771 -34.86 -10.52 -36.00
CA ARG A 771 -34.67 -11.75 -35.23
C ARG A 771 -34.41 -11.47 -33.75
N ASN A 772 -33.66 -10.40 -33.43
CA ASN A 772 -33.35 -10.02 -32.06
C ASN A 772 -34.55 -9.39 -31.34
N LEU A 773 -35.49 -8.78 -32.06
CA LEU A 773 -36.72 -8.19 -31.52
C LEU A 773 -37.61 -9.24 -30.85
N GLY A 774 -37.89 -10.36 -31.53
CA GLY A 774 -38.65 -11.47 -30.93
C GLY A 774 -37.97 -12.06 -29.69
N ARG A 775 -36.64 -12.21 -29.74
CA ARG A 775 -35.83 -12.69 -28.61
C ARG A 775 -35.75 -11.67 -27.46
N HIS A 776 -35.92 -10.38 -27.73
CA HIS A 776 -35.97 -9.34 -26.70
C HIS A 776 -37.27 -9.40 -25.91
N PHE A 777 -38.38 -9.75 -26.56
CA PHE A 777 -39.65 -9.95 -25.87
C PHE A 777 -39.57 -11.11 -24.86
N VAL A 778 -39.05 -12.26 -25.27
CA VAL A 778 -38.81 -13.42 -24.38
C VAL A 778 -37.88 -13.06 -23.22
N PHE A 779 -36.81 -12.32 -23.50
CA PHE A 779 -35.88 -11.82 -22.49
C PHE A 779 -36.56 -10.96 -21.41
N ARG A 780 -37.51 -10.10 -21.80
CA ARG A 780 -38.27 -9.27 -20.84
C ARG A 780 -39.15 -10.11 -19.91
N ILE A 781 -39.71 -11.21 -20.40
CA ILE A 781 -40.50 -12.14 -19.57
C ILE A 781 -39.61 -12.82 -18.54
N VAL A 782 -38.42 -13.29 -18.93
CA VAL A 782 -37.45 -13.89 -18.01
C VAL A 782 -37.03 -12.88 -16.94
N LEU A 783 -36.75 -11.63 -17.32
CA LEU A 783 -36.37 -10.59 -16.34
C LEU A 783 -37.50 -10.22 -15.38
N PHE A 784 -38.77 -10.32 -15.76
CA PHE A 784 -39.89 -10.07 -14.85
C PHE A 784 -39.86 -11.01 -13.64
N SER A 785 -39.40 -12.26 -13.79
CA SER A 785 -39.21 -13.17 -12.66
C SER A 785 -38.15 -12.69 -11.65
N THR A 786 -37.14 -11.95 -12.12
CA THR A 786 -36.12 -11.37 -11.24
C THR A 786 -36.63 -10.15 -10.47
N ASP A 787 -37.64 -9.44 -10.98
CA ASP A 787 -38.33 -8.39 -10.22
C ASP A 787 -39.08 -8.97 -9.02
N ILE A 788 -39.76 -10.10 -9.20
CA ILE A 788 -40.49 -10.78 -8.11
C ILE A 788 -39.51 -11.13 -6.99
N PHE A 789 -38.33 -11.64 -7.33
CA PHE A 789 -37.26 -11.95 -6.37
C PHE A 789 -36.67 -10.68 -5.71
N PHE A 790 -36.44 -9.61 -6.47
CA PHE A 790 -35.98 -8.33 -5.93
C PHE A 790 -36.99 -7.69 -4.97
N TYR A 791 -38.28 -7.70 -5.31
CA TYR A 791 -39.32 -7.18 -4.41
C TYR A 791 -39.51 -8.09 -3.19
N PHE A 792 -39.38 -9.41 -3.35
CA PHE A 792 -39.38 -10.34 -2.22
C PHE A 792 -38.24 -10.03 -1.22
N THR A 793 -37.02 -9.85 -1.71
CA THR A 793 -35.87 -9.47 -0.85
C THR A 793 -36.02 -8.08 -0.26
N LYS A 794 -36.61 -7.11 -0.97
CA LYS A 794 -36.96 -5.79 -0.41
C LYS A 794 -38.05 -5.86 0.66
N VAL A 795 -39.08 -6.69 0.48
CA VAL A 795 -40.09 -6.94 1.51
C VAL A 795 -39.45 -7.59 2.73
N ARG A 796 -38.53 -8.54 2.52
CA ARG A 796 -37.75 -9.16 3.59
C ARG A 796 -36.86 -8.17 4.32
N GLN A 797 -36.22 -7.24 3.59
CA GLN A 797 -35.42 -6.13 4.13
C GLN A 797 -36.31 -5.16 4.94
N PHE A 798 -37.52 -4.86 4.45
CA PHE A 798 -38.51 -4.04 5.15
C PHE A 798 -39.03 -4.72 6.42
N LEU A 799 -39.25 -6.05 6.38
CA LEU A 799 -39.65 -6.88 7.51
C LEU A 799 -38.48 -7.25 8.45
N ARG A 800 -37.29 -6.66 8.26
CA ARG A 800 -36.07 -6.91 9.07
C ARG A 800 -35.61 -8.38 9.12
N MET A 801 -35.97 -9.17 8.11
CA MET A 801 -35.64 -10.59 7.98
C MET A 801 -34.42 -10.84 7.05
N GLY A 802 -33.43 -9.94 7.03
CA GLY A 802 -32.20 -10.07 6.24
C GLY A 802 -31.81 -8.82 5.43
N GLY A 803 -30.70 -8.89 4.68
CA GLY A 803 -30.21 -7.81 3.82
C GLY A 803 -30.99 -7.65 2.51
N GLY A 804 -30.60 -6.66 1.69
CA GLY A 804 -31.10 -6.49 0.33
C GLY A 804 -30.60 -7.57 -0.61
N MET A 805 -31.14 -7.63 -1.84
CA MET A 805 -30.75 -8.62 -2.85
C MET A 805 -29.23 -8.69 -3.08
N GLU A 806 -28.53 -7.55 -3.05
CA GLU A 806 -27.08 -7.51 -3.24
C GLU A 806 -26.31 -7.96 -2.00
N ASP A 807 -26.81 -7.68 -0.79
CA ASP A 807 -26.23 -8.19 0.47
C ASP A 807 -26.34 -9.73 0.54
N ASP A 808 -27.47 -10.28 0.08
CA ASP A 808 -27.69 -11.73 -0.02
C ASP A 808 -26.79 -12.39 -1.08
N LEU A 809 -26.64 -11.72 -2.24
CA LEU A 809 -25.75 -12.16 -3.31
C LEU A 809 -24.30 -12.14 -2.83
N GLU A 810 -23.92 -11.14 -2.05
CA GLU A 810 -22.57 -11.01 -1.52
C GLU A 810 -22.30 -11.98 -0.37
N ALA A 811 -23.28 -12.29 0.48
CA ALA A 811 -23.16 -13.41 1.42
C ALA A 811 -22.90 -14.74 0.68
N GLN A 812 -23.56 -14.97 -0.46
CA GLN A 812 -23.26 -16.13 -1.33
C GLN A 812 -21.87 -16.04 -1.98
N MET A 813 -21.43 -14.85 -2.37
CA MET A 813 -20.06 -14.63 -2.86
C MET A 813 -19.02 -14.88 -1.78
N GLN A 814 -19.21 -14.41 -0.56
CA GLN A 814 -18.30 -14.63 0.56
C GLN A 814 -18.16 -16.13 0.84
N VAL A 815 -19.27 -16.89 0.77
CA VAL A 815 -19.23 -18.35 0.88
C VAL A 815 -18.41 -18.96 -0.26
N MET A 816 -18.64 -18.56 -1.51
CA MET A 816 -17.87 -19.06 -2.66
C MET A 816 -16.39 -18.66 -2.61
N ALA A 817 -16.10 -17.42 -2.23
CA ALA A 817 -14.76 -16.88 -2.10
C ALA A 817 -14.02 -17.56 -0.95
N LYS A 818 -14.66 -17.77 0.19
CA LYS A 818 -14.15 -18.58 1.31
C LYS A 818 -13.93 -20.03 0.93
N ASP A 819 -14.77 -20.60 0.06
CA ASP A 819 -14.59 -21.94 -0.49
C ASP A 819 -13.50 -22.02 -1.57
N MET A 820 -13.16 -20.89 -2.21
CA MET A 820 -12.02 -20.71 -3.13
C MET A 820 -10.77 -20.11 -2.43
N GLY A 821 -10.84 -19.87 -1.11
CA GLY A 821 -9.82 -19.24 -0.24
C GLY A 821 -9.45 -17.79 -0.53
N VAL A 822 -10.37 -17.03 -1.12
CA VAL A 822 -10.34 -15.58 -1.19
C VAL A 822 -11.23 -15.04 -0.07
N GLU A 823 -10.64 -14.46 0.97
CA GLU A 823 -11.41 -13.66 1.93
C GLU A 823 -11.76 -12.33 1.25
N LEU A 824 -13.02 -12.19 0.82
CA LEU A 824 -13.55 -10.93 0.35
C LEU A 824 -13.81 -10.05 1.58
N ASN A 825 -12.82 -9.26 1.98
CA ASN A 825 -13.06 -8.23 2.98
C ASN A 825 -13.83 -7.08 2.33
N HIS A 826 -15.00 -6.78 2.88
CA HIS A 826 -15.85 -5.65 2.49
C HIS A 826 -15.19 -4.27 2.71
N GLU A 827 -14.07 -4.24 3.44
CA GLU A 827 -13.42 -3.01 3.89
C GLU A 827 -12.75 -2.22 2.76
N VAL A 828 -12.48 -2.83 1.60
CA VAL A 828 -11.76 -2.17 0.48
C VAL A 828 -12.59 -1.04 -0.16
N PHE A 829 -13.92 -1.13 -0.09
CA PHE A 829 -14.82 -0.05 -0.51
C PHE A 829 -15.40 0.73 0.68
N GLU A 830 -15.26 0.25 1.93
CA GLU A 830 -15.51 1.09 3.12
C GLU A 830 -14.35 2.04 3.43
N GLY A 831 -13.14 1.73 2.96
CA GLY A 831 -11.99 2.65 2.94
C GLY A 831 -12.23 3.92 2.11
N TYR A 832 -13.34 3.98 1.35
CA TYR A 832 -13.77 5.17 0.63
C TYR A 832 -14.66 6.13 1.43
N PHE A 833 -15.08 5.73 2.62
CA PHE A 833 -15.92 6.53 3.53
C PHE A 833 -15.20 6.65 4.86
N ILE A 834 -14.07 7.35 4.85
CA ILE A 834 -13.45 7.76 6.10
C ILE A 834 -14.33 8.88 6.67
N MET A 835 -15.22 8.53 7.60
CA MET A 835 -15.38 9.43 8.74
C MET A 835 -14.07 9.30 9.49
N ASP A 836 -13.19 10.27 9.28
CA ASP A 836 -11.87 10.32 9.92
C ASP A 836 -12.02 10.34 11.44
N GLU A 837 -13.06 11.01 11.95
CA GLU A 837 -13.26 11.24 13.38
C GLU A 837 -14.23 10.21 14.03
N PRO A 838 -14.02 9.87 15.32
CA PRO A 838 -14.98 9.08 16.09
C PRO A 838 -16.39 9.70 16.06
N PRO A 839 -17.45 8.91 15.83
CA PRO A 839 -18.79 9.44 15.62
C PRO A 839 -19.36 10.07 16.90
N ILE A 840 -20.15 11.13 16.72
CA ILE A 840 -20.94 11.74 17.80
C ILE A 840 -22.30 11.05 17.85
N ILE A 841 -22.66 10.51 19.02
CA ILE A 841 -23.84 9.68 19.25
C ILE A 841 -24.70 10.33 20.34
N ASP A 842 -25.99 10.50 20.04
CA ASP A 842 -26.99 10.98 20.97
C ASP A 842 -27.47 9.86 21.88
N PHE A 843 -27.15 9.94 23.18
CA PHE A 843 -27.53 8.93 24.18
C PHE A 843 -28.93 9.15 24.75
N GLY A 844 -29.57 10.30 24.47
CA GLY A 844 -30.91 10.63 24.96
C GLY A 844 -31.99 9.57 24.72
N PRO A 845 -32.03 8.89 23.54
CA PRO A 845 -32.97 7.81 23.29
C PRO A 845 -32.95 6.68 24.32
N PHE A 846 -31.81 6.42 24.97
CA PHE A 846 -31.70 5.38 26.00
C PHE A 846 -32.67 5.60 27.16
N TYR A 847 -32.83 6.87 27.58
CA TYR A 847 -33.73 7.27 28.67
C TYR A 847 -35.19 7.44 28.25
N GLY A 848 -35.47 7.45 26.94
CA GLY A 848 -36.82 7.61 26.39
C GLY A 848 -37.64 6.31 26.41
N THR A 849 -38.86 6.38 25.87
CA THR A 849 -39.75 5.22 25.66
C THR A 849 -39.82 4.79 24.19
N ASP A 850 -39.19 5.52 23.26
CA ASP A 850 -39.19 5.21 21.84
C ASP A 850 -38.26 4.04 21.52
N HIS A 851 -38.86 2.87 21.27
CA HIS A 851 -38.15 1.65 20.93
C HIS A 851 -37.33 1.76 19.63
N ILE A 852 -37.80 2.50 18.62
CA ILE A 852 -37.11 2.65 17.33
C ILE A 852 -35.84 3.49 17.53
N ALA A 853 -35.95 4.58 18.30
CA ALA A 853 -34.81 5.43 18.62
C ALA A 853 -33.76 4.67 19.46
N LYS A 854 -34.18 3.80 20.39
CA LYS A 854 -33.27 2.92 21.16
C LYS A 854 -32.54 1.91 20.28
N GLU A 855 -33.24 1.25 19.37
CA GLU A 855 -32.59 0.31 18.43
C GLU A 855 -31.57 1.03 17.54
N HIS A 856 -31.88 2.25 17.09
CA HIS A 856 -30.94 3.05 16.31
C HIS A 856 -29.68 3.40 17.12
N LEU A 857 -29.84 3.82 18.38
CA LEU A 857 -28.73 4.06 19.31
C LEU A 857 -27.84 2.81 19.47
N VAL A 858 -28.46 1.65 19.72
CA VAL A 858 -27.75 0.35 19.85
C VAL A 858 -26.94 0.06 18.58
N LEU A 859 -27.52 0.25 17.39
CA LEU A 859 -26.81 0.02 16.13
C LEU A 859 -25.64 0.99 15.93
N GLN A 860 -25.80 2.27 16.25
CA GLN A 860 -24.73 3.27 16.13
C GLN A 860 -23.56 2.94 17.07
N ILE A 861 -23.85 2.59 18.32
CA ILE A 861 -22.81 2.20 19.28
C ILE A 861 -22.13 0.90 18.84
N ARG A 862 -22.88 -0.09 18.35
CA ARG A 862 -22.30 -1.33 17.82
C ARG A 862 -21.28 -1.06 16.72
N GLN A 863 -21.66 -0.24 15.74
CA GLN A 863 -20.78 0.14 14.63
C GLN A 863 -19.54 0.88 15.13
N ALA A 864 -19.70 1.78 16.09
CA ALA A 864 -18.57 2.50 16.68
C ALA A 864 -17.60 1.57 17.43
N CYS A 865 -18.13 0.58 18.17
CA CYS A 865 -17.32 -0.39 18.92
C CYS A 865 -16.57 -1.37 18.00
N GLU A 866 -17.20 -1.83 16.92
CA GLU A 866 -16.59 -2.75 15.95
C GLU A 866 -15.55 -2.03 15.06
N ARG A 867 -15.75 -0.74 14.74
CA ARG A 867 -14.91 0.00 13.79
C ARG A 867 -13.83 0.87 14.42
N PHE A 868 -14.16 1.60 15.47
CA PHE A 868 -13.27 2.61 16.06
C PHE A 868 -12.80 2.26 17.47
N GLY A 869 -13.63 1.54 18.24
CA GLY A 869 -13.46 1.41 19.68
C GLY A 869 -13.63 2.74 20.44
N PHE A 870 -14.05 3.80 19.74
CA PHE A 870 -14.17 5.19 20.20
C PHE A 870 -15.45 5.83 19.65
N PHE A 871 -16.09 6.67 20.44
CA PHE A 871 -17.21 7.54 20.03
C PHE A 871 -17.39 8.69 21.02
N GLN A 872 -18.09 9.76 20.63
CA GLN A 872 -18.46 10.86 21.54
C GLN A 872 -19.93 10.76 21.92
N LEU A 873 -20.26 10.80 23.20
CA LEU A 873 -21.65 10.79 23.69
C LEU A 873 -22.12 12.20 24.03
N ILE A 874 -23.30 12.57 23.53
CA ILE A 874 -24.06 13.76 23.93
C ILE A 874 -25.40 13.35 24.56
N ASN A 875 -26.05 14.26 25.28
CA ASN A 875 -27.34 14.02 25.96
C ASN A 875 -27.32 12.79 26.89
N HIS A 876 -26.17 12.52 27.51
CA HIS A 876 -25.94 11.39 28.41
C HIS A 876 -26.50 11.59 29.82
N GLY A 877 -27.00 12.80 30.15
CA GLY A 877 -27.68 13.09 31.42
C GLY A 877 -26.81 13.65 32.54
N ILE A 878 -25.50 13.83 32.33
CA ILE A 878 -24.62 14.45 33.34
C ILE A 878 -24.80 15.98 33.29
N PRO A 879 -25.14 16.66 34.40
CA PRO A 879 -25.38 18.09 34.42
C PRO A 879 -24.15 18.92 33.98
N ALA A 880 -24.39 19.95 33.17
CA ALA A 880 -23.32 20.78 32.60
C ALA A 880 -22.58 21.63 33.66
N ASP A 881 -23.27 22.01 34.74
CA ASP A 881 -22.69 22.71 35.88
C ASP A 881 -21.70 21.83 36.66
N ILE A 882 -21.98 20.54 36.82
CA ILE A 882 -21.02 19.59 37.40
C ILE A 882 -19.80 19.40 36.48
N GLN A 883 -20.01 19.27 35.15
CA GLN A 883 -18.90 19.18 34.18
C GLN A 883 -18.00 20.44 34.20
N ALA A 884 -18.59 21.63 34.33
CA ALA A 884 -17.83 22.87 34.47
C ALA A 884 -17.11 22.94 35.83
N ALA A 885 -17.77 22.50 36.91
CA ALA A 885 -17.21 22.50 38.26
C ALA A 885 -15.99 21.57 38.38
N ILE A 886 -16.04 20.35 37.80
CA ILE A 886 -14.92 19.40 37.87
C ILE A 886 -13.67 19.94 37.16
N LEU A 887 -13.82 20.59 35.99
CA LEU A 887 -12.72 21.21 35.26
C LEU A 887 -12.15 22.42 36.01
N ARG A 888 -13.02 23.25 36.61
CA ARG A 888 -12.60 24.39 37.44
C ARG A 888 -11.80 23.94 38.67
N HIS A 889 -12.27 22.92 39.39
CA HIS A 889 -11.57 22.38 40.55
C HIS A 889 -10.29 21.63 40.18
N SER A 890 -10.23 21.01 39.00
CA SER A 890 -8.99 20.48 38.44
C SER A 890 -7.94 21.57 38.26
N SER A 891 -8.31 22.68 37.62
CA SER A 891 -7.43 23.84 37.45
C SER A 891 -6.98 24.45 38.80
N ASP A 892 -7.92 24.62 39.74
CA ASP A 892 -7.63 25.11 41.10
C ASP A 892 -6.56 24.26 41.81
N PHE A 893 -6.65 22.93 41.72
CA PHE A 893 -5.63 22.04 42.29
C PHE A 893 -4.28 22.15 41.58
N PHE A 894 -4.25 22.13 40.25
CA PHE A 894 -2.98 22.12 39.50
C PHE A 894 -2.22 23.45 39.56
N ASN A 895 -2.92 24.55 39.87
CA ASN A 895 -2.35 25.87 40.14
C ASN A 895 -1.68 25.99 41.53
N LEU A 896 -1.83 25.00 42.42
CA LEU A 896 -1.14 24.99 43.70
C LEU A 896 0.38 24.81 43.51
N PRO A 897 1.22 25.36 44.41
CA PRO A 897 2.66 25.14 44.39
C PRO A 897 3.02 23.65 44.40
N LEU A 898 4.08 23.26 43.69
CA LEU A 898 4.49 21.86 43.57
C LEU A 898 4.72 21.22 44.94
N GLU A 899 5.30 21.95 45.90
CA GLU A 899 5.56 21.48 47.26
C GLU A 899 4.27 21.15 48.03
N VAL A 900 3.14 21.79 47.67
CA VAL A 900 1.81 21.48 48.23
C VAL A 900 1.24 20.24 47.55
N LYS A 901 1.29 20.17 46.20
CA LYS A 901 0.81 19.01 45.44
C LYS A 901 1.52 17.71 45.87
N GLU A 902 2.82 17.78 46.12
CA GLU A 902 3.64 16.64 46.58
C GLU A 902 3.26 16.10 47.97
N ARG A 903 2.56 16.87 48.83
CA ARG A 903 2.00 16.34 50.10
C ARG A 903 0.98 15.23 49.87
N TYR A 904 0.33 15.27 48.72
CA TYR A 904 -0.69 14.32 48.31
C TYR A 904 -0.15 13.22 47.39
N ASP A 905 1.18 13.06 47.27
CA ASP A 905 1.83 12.09 46.38
C ASP A 905 1.26 10.67 46.52
N GLN A 906 1.06 10.01 45.38
CA GLN A 906 0.44 8.69 45.28
C GLN A 906 1.20 7.59 46.05
N GLY A 907 2.52 7.75 46.26
CA GLY A 907 3.39 6.81 46.98
C GLY A 907 3.43 6.98 48.51
N ASN A 908 2.92 8.09 49.05
CA ASN A 908 2.93 8.36 50.50
C ASN A 908 1.58 8.01 51.14
N HIS A 909 1.43 6.79 51.69
CA HIS A 909 0.30 6.45 52.57
C HIS A 909 0.80 6.05 53.97
N PRO A 910 0.37 6.71 55.06
CA PRO A 910 0.94 6.52 56.41
C PRO A 910 0.77 5.11 56.98
N ILE A 911 -0.26 4.36 56.54
CA ILE A 911 -0.49 2.97 56.99
C ILE A 911 0.58 1.99 56.46
N ILE A 912 1.23 2.31 55.34
CA ILE A 912 2.16 1.42 54.64
C ILE A 912 3.58 1.55 55.22
N GLN A 913 3.87 2.62 55.97
CA GLN A 913 5.16 2.82 56.62
C GLN A 913 5.37 1.98 57.88
N ARG A 914 4.32 1.45 58.51
CA ARG A 914 4.42 0.74 59.80
C ARG A 914 5.07 -0.65 59.73
N ASP A 915 5.07 -1.31 58.57
CA ASP A 915 5.64 -2.66 58.34
C ASP A 915 6.83 -2.67 57.36
N SER A 916 7.57 -1.57 57.31
CA SER A 916 8.63 -1.26 56.33
C SER A 916 9.92 -2.11 56.42
N LYS A 917 9.97 -3.17 57.23
CA LYS A 917 11.12 -4.12 57.27
C LYS A 917 10.98 -5.37 56.39
N LYS A 918 9.81 -5.66 55.82
CA LYS A 918 9.61 -6.85 54.93
C LYS A 918 9.27 -6.54 53.47
N LEU A 919 8.99 -5.29 53.10
CA LEU A 919 8.61 -4.91 51.73
C LEU A 919 9.84 -4.51 50.88
N ARG A 920 10.54 -5.50 50.31
CA ARG A 920 11.61 -5.26 49.30
C ARG A 920 11.51 -6.24 48.12
N SER A 921 10.29 -6.58 47.71
CA SER A 921 10.04 -7.37 46.50
C SER A 921 8.98 -6.65 45.66
N SER A 922 9.18 -6.60 44.34
CA SER A 922 8.31 -5.92 43.37
C SER A 922 6.92 -6.57 43.21
N LYS A 923 6.50 -7.43 44.16
CA LYS A 923 5.20 -8.08 44.19
C LYS A 923 4.18 -7.36 45.09
N ASP A 924 4.59 -6.35 45.84
CA ASP A 924 3.70 -5.56 46.69
C ASP A 924 3.60 -4.13 46.15
N ILE A 925 2.72 -3.89 45.16
CA ILE A 925 2.30 -2.53 44.80
C ILE A 925 1.37 -2.05 45.93
N GLY A 926 1.99 -1.71 47.07
CA GLY A 926 1.30 -1.33 48.29
C GLY A 926 0.94 0.15 48.27
N GLY A 927 -0.21 0.48 47.69
CA GLY A 927 -0.88 1.78 47.79
C GLY A 927 -2.26 1.74 47.13
N PHE A 928 -3.24 2.50 47.64
CA PHE A 928 -4.60 2.59 47.06
C PHE A 928 -4.65 3.26 45.67
N ASN A 929 -3.49 3.67 45.13
CA ASN A 929 -3.36 4.40 43.88
C ASN A 929 -4.10 5.76 43.87
N ARG A 930 -4.17 6.43 45.03
CA ARG A 930 -4.86 7.72 45.25
C ARG A 930 -3.87 8.87 45.47
N GLY A 931 -4.19 10.05 44.93
CA GLY A 931 -3.44 11.29 45.12
C GLY A 931 -2.67 11.75 43.88
N TYR A 932 -1.67 12.61 44.09
CA TYR A 932 -0.94 13.33 43.06
C TYR A 932 0.12 12.46 42.37
N GLU A 933 0.15 12.54 41.04
CA GLU A 933 1.13 11.96 40.12
C GLU A 933 1.94 13.09 39.49
N ARG A 934 3.26 13.06 39.72
CA ARG A 934 4.19 14.09 39.23
C ARG A 934 4.29 14.10 37.70
N LEU A 935 4.70 15.24 37.15
CA LEU A 935 5.03 15.38 35.73
C LEU A 935 6.05 14.32 35.28
N ARG A 936 5.81 13.66 34.13
CA ARG A 936 6.69 12.62 33.55
C ARG A 936 6.85 11.35 34.40
N ALA A 937 5.94 11.10 35.33
CA ALA A 937 5.94 9.86 36.12
C ALA A 937 5.65 8.61 35.27
N GLN A 938 4.89 8.75 34.18
CA GLN A 938 4.57 7.68 33.23
C GLN A 938 5.42 7.78 31.97
N ASN A 939 5.67 6.63 31.34
CA ASN A 939 6.37 6.57 30.06
C ASN A 939 5.83 5.41 29.22
N PHE A 940 4.72 5.65 28.51
CA PHE A 940 4.18 4.67 27.57
C PHE A 940 5.10 4.44 26.35
N GLU A 941 5.89 5.43 25.96
CA GLU A 941 6.88 5.32 24.88
C GLU A 941 8.30 5.36 25.42
N LYS A 942 8.81 4.19 25.84
CA LYS A 942 10.11 3.98 26.53
C LYS A 942 11.35 4.67 25.92
N ARG A 943 11.27 5.23 24.71
CA ARG A 943 12.32 6.02 24.03
C ARG A 943 12.26 7.52 24.32
N THR A 944 11.23 8.02 25.02
CA THR A 944 11.01 9.43 25.34
C THR A 944 11.40 9.77 26.79
N LYS A 945 11.40 11.06 27.15
CA LYS A 945 11.67 11.55 28.52
C LYS A 945 10.52 11.31 29.52
N GLY A 946 9.48 10.59 29.13
CA GLY A 946 8.23 10.43 29.89
C GLY A 946 7.12 11.37 29.43
N ASP A 947 5.88 11.01 29.74
CA ASP A 947 4.66 11.69 29.31
C ASP A 947 4.57 13.09 29.96
N LEU A 948 4.40 14.13 29.15
CA LEU A 948 4.32 15.51 29.60
C LEU A 948 2.92 15.85 30.16
N LYS A 949 2.57 15.19 31.26
CA LYS A 949 1.35 15.41 32.03
C LYS A 949 1.60 15.20 33.52
N GLU A 950 0.83 15.88 34.34
CA GLU A 950 0.65 15.60 35.76
C GLU A 950 -0.79 15.16 36.03
N GLY A 951 -1.03 14.46 37.14
CA GLY A 951 -2.34 13.88 37.40
C GLY A 951 -2.74 13.86 38.88
N PHE A 952 -4.03 13.74 39.16
CA PHE A 952 -4.56 13.54 40.51
C PHE A 952 -5.64 12.44 40.49
N TYR A 953 -5.41 11.39 41.28
CA TYR A 953 -6.17 10.14 41.21
C TYR A 953 -7.14 10.03 42.38
N LEU A 954 -8.41 9.84 42.05
CA LEU A 954 -9.50 9.56 42.97
C LEU A 954 -10.22 8.28 42.55
N GLY A 955 -11.10 7.77 43.40
CA GLY A 955 -12.11 6.78 43.04
C GLY A 955 -13.19 6.75 44.10
N LYS A 956 -13.84 5.61 44.33
CA LYS A 956 -14.80 5.52 45.44
C LYS A 956 -14.05 5.68 46.77
N ASP A 957 -14.53 6.59 47.60
CA ASP A 957 -13.97 6.84 48.93
C ASP A 957 -14.44 5.73 49.88
N LEU A 958 -13.56 4.77 50.17
CA LEU A 958 -13.86 3.63 51.04
C LEU A 958 -13.12 3.76 52.36
N PRO A 959 -13.78 3.49 53.51
CA PRO A 959 -13.13 3.52 54.81
C PRO A 959 -12.15 2.34 54.95
N LEU A 960 -11.24 2.45 55.91
CA LEU A 960 -10.14 1.47 56.07
C LEU A 960 -10.57 0.09 56.55
N ASP A 961 -11.77 0.00 57.12
CA ASP A 961 -12.43 -1.21 57.61
C ASP A 961 -13.33 -1.87 56.56
N ASP A 962 -13.47 -1.27 55.37
CA ASP A 962 -14.19 -1.88 54.25
C ASP A 962 -13.55 -3.19 53.80
N ASP A 963 -14.37 -4.18 53.46
CA ASP A 963 -13.92 -5.53 53.11
C ASP A 963 -12.95 -5.55 51.92
N TYR A 964 -13.19 -4.74 50.88
CA TYR A 964 -12.32 -4.64 49.72
C TYR A 964 -10.97 -4.00 50.06
N VAL A 965 -10.97 -3.08 51.02
CA VAL A 965 -9.76 -2.39 51.51
C VAL A 965 -8.93 -3.31 52.39
N VAL A 966 -9.56 -4.03 53.31
CA VAL A 966 -8.94 -5.04 54.18
C VAL A 966 -8.30 -6.15 53.35
N HIS A 967 -9.00 -6.63 52.32
CA HIS A 967 -8.50 -7.65 51.39
C HIS A 967 -7.56 -7.11 50.31
N ARG A 968 -7.17 -5.82 50.38
CA ARG A 968 -6.20 -5.16 49.47
C ARG A 968 -6.56 -5.30 47.99
N ARG A 969 -7.85 -5.20 47.67
CA ARG A 969 -8.33 -5.23 46.28
C ARG A 969 -7.83 -4.00 45.54
N PHE A 970 -7.56 -4.18 44.24
CA PHE A 970 -6.85 -3.18 43.44
C PHE A 970 -7.66 -1.87 43.37
N GLY A 971 -7.01 -0.74 43.66
CA GLY A 971 -7.63 0.58 43.53
C GLY A 971 -8.77 0.87 44.52
N GLN A 972 -8.88 0.11 45.62
CA GLN A 972 -9.90 0.27 46.65
C GLN A 972 -9.29 0.86 47.93
N GLY A 973 -9.82 2.00 48.40
CA GLY A 973 -9.34 2.68 49.60
C GLY A 973 -9.71 4.16 49.65
N PRO A 974 -9.40 4.85 50.78
CA PRO A 974 -9.78 6.23 51.00
C PRO A 974 -9.09 7.19 50.03
N ASN A 975 -9.83 8.21 49.59
CA ASN A 975 -9.32 9.30 48.78
C ASN A 975 -8.48 10.27 49.61
N LYS A 976 -7.63 11.05 48.91
CA LYS A 976 -6.86 12.15 49.50
C LYS A 976 -7.46 13.46 49.00
N TYR A 977 -8.14 14.21 49.86
CA TYR A 977 -8.70 15.51 49.48
C TYR A 977 -7.75 16.65 49.88
N PRO A 978 -7.40 17.55 48.96
CA PRO A 978 -6.51 18.66 49.26
C PRO A 978 -7.20 19.73 50.13
N ALA A 979 -6.54 20.18 51.19
CA ALA A 979 -7.05 21.21 52.09
C ALA A 979 -6.73 22.64 51.61
N GLU A 980 -5.75 22.78 50.71
CA GLU A 980 -5.23 24.06 50.23
C GLU A 980 -5.90 24.59 48.95
N VAL A 981 -6.85 23.85 48.37
CA VAL A 981 -7.70 24.34 47.26
C VAL A 981 -8.65 25.43 47.74
N SER A 982 -9.19 26.23 46.81
CA SER A 982 -9.97 27.42 47.12
C SER A 982 -11.22 27.13 47.98
N ASP A 983 -11.86 25.98 47.76
CA ASP A 983 -12.95 25.47 48.59
C ASP A 983 -12.85 23.94 48.76
N PRO A 984 -12.25 23.45 49.86
CA PRO A 984 -12.04 22.01 50.08
C PRO A 984 -13.33 21.22 50.28
N LYS A 985 -14.39 21.84 50.84
CA LYS A 985 -15.67 21.16 51.06
C LYS A 985 -16.39 20.96 49.74
N GLU A 986 -16.40 22.00 48.92
CA GLU A 986 -16.98 21.94 47.58
C GLU A 986 -16.18 21.02 46.67
N PHE A 987 -14.84 21.05 46.73
CA PHE A 987 -13.99 20.12 45.99
C PHE A 987 -14.37 18.67 46.30
N LYS A 988 -14.45 18.29 47.58
CA LYS A 988 -14.87 16.94 47.97
C LYS A 988 -16.25 16.60 47.43
N ARG A 989 -17.23 17.49 47.63
CA ARG A 989 -18.62 17.30 47.19
C ARG A 989 -18.70 17.05 45.68
N ILE A 990 -18.06 17.90 44.88
CA ILE A 990 -18.06 17.79 43.41
C ILE A 990 -17.36 16.52 42.94
N MET A 991 -16.22 16.14 43.52
CA MET A 991 -15.50 14.92 43.15
C MET A 991 -16.35 13.67 43.42
N ASP A 992 -17.02 13.62 44.58
CA ASP A 992 -17.86 12.49 44.98
C ASP A 992 -19.13 12.41 44.14
N GLU A 993 -19.83 13.52 43.96
CA GLU A 993 -21.05 13.60 43.14
C GLU A 993 -20.77 13.25 41.67
N TYR A 994 -19.68 13.80 41.10
CA TYR A 994 -19.27 13.45 39.75
C TYR A 994 -18.90 11.97 39.63
N HIS A 995 -18.20 11.40 40.62
CA HIS A 995 -17.84 9.98 40.62
C HIS A 995 -19.08 9.09 40.58
N ASP A 996 -20.07 9.36 41.42
CA ASP A 996 -21.33 8.60 41.47
C ASP A 996 -22.11 8.72 40.15
N LEU A 997 -22.26 9.93 39.60
CA LEU A 997 -22.91 10.15 38.30
C LEU A 997 -22.20 9.42 37.14
N MET A 998 -20.86 9.36 37.17
CA MET A 998 -20.08 8.65 36.16
C MET A 998 -20.18 7.13 36.29
N ILE A 999 -20.38 6.59 37.51
CA ILE A 999 -20.73 5.17 37.69
C ILE A 999 -22.05 4.88 37.00
N ASP A 1000 -23.09 5.68 37.27
CA ASP A 1000 -24.42 5.47 36.67
C ASP A 1000 -24.37 5.50 35.14
N LEU A 1001 -23.63 6.46 34.58
CA LEU A 1001 -23.39 6.52 33.13
C LEU A 1001 -22.61 5.30 32.61
N ALA A 1002 -21.59 4.83 33.33
CA ALA A 1002 -20.84 3.64 32.95
C ALA A 1002 -21.74 2.40 32.89
N VAL A 1003 -22.60 2.22 33.89
CA VAL A 1003 -23.57 1.12 33.94
C VAL A 1003 -24.56 1.21 32.79
N ALA A 1004 -25.07 2.40 32.48
CA ALA A 1004 -25.95 2.62 31.32
C ALA A 1004 -25.26 2.26 30.00
N ILE A 1005 -23.99 2.66 29.82
CA ILE A 1005 -23.20 2.29 28.63
C ILE A 1005 -23.02 0.77 28.56
N MET A 1006 -22.70 0.09 29.68
CA MET A 1006 -22.57 -1.36 29.72
C MET A 1006 -23.87 -2.09 29.36
N GLN A 1007 -25.03 -1.58 29.79
CA GLN A 1007 -26.35 -2.11 29.40
C GLN A 1007 -26.62 -1.97 27.91
N VAL A 1008 -26.17 -0.88 27.28
CA VAL A 1008 -26.26 -0.71 25.83
C VAL A 1008 -25.30 -1.65 25.11
N LEU A 1009 -24.06 -1.79 25.60
CA LEU A 1009 -23.07 -2.73 25.04
C LEU A 1009 -23.52 -4.20 25.12
N ALA A 1010 -24.29 -4.56 26.14
CA ALA A 1010 -24.94 -5.88 26.18
C ALA A 1010 -25.92 -6.05 25.00
N GLN A 1011 -26.75 -5.05 24.74
CA GLN A 1011 -27.71 -5.08 23.63
C GLN A 1011 -27.03 -5.08 22.27
N THR A 1012 -25.91 -4.37 22.10
CA THR A 1012 -25.16 -4.36 20.83
C THR A 1012 -24.62 -5.76 20.49
N LEU A 1013 -24.37 -6.58 21.51
CA LEU A 1013 -23.95 -7.98 21.39
C LEU A 1013 -25.13 -8.96 21.27
N GLY A 1014 -26.38 -8.48 21.38
CA GLY A 1014 -27.58 -9.32 21.37
C GLY A 1014 -27.79 -10.08 22.69
N LEU A 1015 -27.26 -9.55 23.79
CA LEU A 1015 -27.41 -10.09 25.14
C LEU A 1015 -28.44 -9.29 25.94
N ASP A 1016 -28.90 -9.88 27.04
CA ASP A 1016 -29.76 -9.18 28.00
C ASP A 1016 -29.02 -8.02 28.67
N GLN A 1017 -29.72 -6.92 28.92
CA GLN A 1017 -29.14 -5.69 29.50
C GLN A 1017 -28.49 -5.92 30.86
N SER A 1018 -28.96 -6.92 31.62
CA SER A 1018 -28.46 -7.27 32.95
C SER A 1018 -27.22 -8.15 32.95
N VAL A 1019 -26.73 -8.62 31.79
CA VAL A 1019 -25.64 -9.61 31.71
C VAL A 1019 -24.34 -9.16 32.38
N PHE A 1020 -24.10 -7.85 32.45
CA PHE A 1020 -22.93 -7.27 33.11
C PHE A 1020 -23.20 -6.78 34.54
N GLY A 1021 -24.34 -7.13 35.14
CA GLY A 1021 -24.75 -6.66 36.48
C GLY A 1021 -23.72 -6.95 37.56
N ASP A 1022 -23.30 -8.22 37.69
CA ASP A 1022 -22.29 -8.63 38.68
C ASP A 1022 -20.92 -7.98 38.45
N PHE A 1023 -20.58 -7.67 37.20
CA PHE A 1023 -19.36 -6.93 36.87
C PHE A 1023 -19.47 -5.46 37.27
N CYS A 1024 -20.66 -4.87 37.18
CA CYS A 1024 -20.91 -3.49 37.54
C CYS A 1024 -21.08 -3.29 39.05
N ASP A 1025 -21.29 -4.35 39.82
CA ASP A 1025 -21.40 -4.29 41.27
C ASP A 1025 -20.05 -3.98 41.93
N HIS A 1026 -19.99 -3.03 42.87
CA HIS A 1026 -18.76 -2.59 43.54
C HIS A 1026 -17.52 -2.44 42.61
N PRO A 1027 -17.60 -1.62 41.54
CA PRO A 1027 -16.62 -1.62 40.48
C PRO A 1027 -15.35 -0.85 40.87
N VAL A 1028 -14.19 -1.32 40.41
CA VAL A 1028 -12.98 -0.51 40.35
C VAL A 1028 -13.22 0.60 39.34
N SER A 1029 -13.31 1.82 39.86
CA SER A 1029 -13.60 3.04 39.10
C SER A 1029 -12.62 4.15 39.50
N ILE A 1030 -11.72 4.50 38.59
CA ILE A 1030 -10.66 5.49 38.84
C ILE A 1030 -10.98 6.78 38.10
N LEU A 1031 -11.13 7.87 38.84
CA LEU A 1031 -11.23 9.22 38.30
C LEU A 1031 -9.82 9.83 38.29
N ARG A 1032 -9.39 10.38 37.15
CA ARG A 1032 -8.14 11.15 37.09
C ARG A 1032 -8.43 12.56 36.63
N LEU A 1033 -7.91 13.54 37.37
CA LEU A 1033 -7.76 14.90 36.89
C LEU A 1033 -6.40 14.97 36.19
N LEU A 1034 -6.33 15.44 34.95
CA LEU A 1034 -5.09 15.54 34.19
C LEU A 1034 -4.84 16.97 33.73
N HIS A 1035 -3.61 17.44 33.92
CA HIS A 1035 -3.13 18.72 33.41
C HIS A 1035 -1.94 18.50 32.47
N TYR A 1036 -2.01 19.14 31.31
CA TYR A 1036 -0.97 19.13 30.29
C TYR A 1036 -0.43 20.56 30.14
N PRO A 1037 0.86 20.79 30.45
CA PRO A 1037 1.49 22.07 30.18
C PRO A 1037 1.48 22.44 28.68
N PRO A 1038 1.62 23.73 28.34
CA PRO A 1038 1.86 24.18 26.96
C PRO A 1038 3.05 23.44 26.31
N GLN A 1039 2.89 23.02 25.05
CA GLN A 1039 3.97 22.38 24.26
C GLN A 1039 4.30 23.22 23.03
N GLU A 1040 5.58 23.37 22.72
CA GLU A 1040 6.03 23.96 21.45
C GLU A 1040 5.83 22.93 20.34
N GLY A 1041 5.02 23.27 19.32
CA GLY A 1041 4.42 22.33 18.36
C GLY A 1041 5.36 21.58 17.39
N ASN A 1042 6.62 21.32 17.73
CA ASN A 1042 7.60 20.73 16.80
C ASN A 1042 8.64 19.77 17.41
N THR A 1043 8.28 18.95 18.41
CA THR A 1043 9.19 17.89 18.91
C THR A 1043 8.55 16.51 18.82
N ASP A 1044 9.00 15.70 17.86
CA ASP A 1044 8.60 14.27 17.68
C ASP A 1044 8.86 13.38 18.92
N LEU A 1045 9.55 13.92 19.93
CA LEU A 1045 10.08 13.22 21.10
C LEU A 1045 9.40 13.57 22.43
N GLU A 1046 8.55 14.60 22.49
CA GLU A 1046 7.82 15.00 23.71
C GLU A 1046 6.31 15.02 23.43
N ARG A 1047 5.55 14.17 24.13
CA ARG A 1047 4.10 13.99 23.96
C ARG A 1047 3.39 14.24 25.28
N GLY A 1048 2.12 14.67 25.24
CA GLY A 1048 1.29 14.74 26.44
C GLY A 1048 1.06 13.36 27.05
N ILE A 1049 0.65 12.40 26.23
CA ILE A 1049 0.69 10.95 26.52
C ILE A 1049 1.12 10.21 25.26
N GLY A 1050 2.04 9.26 25.39
CA GLY A 1050 2.42 8.34 24.31
C GLY A 1050 1.28 7.43 23.83
N ALA A 1051 1.49 6.75 22.71
CA ALA A 1051 0.53 5.81 22.14
C ALA A 1051 0.27 4.62 23.10
N HIS A 1052 -0.98 4.40 23.49
CA HIS A 1052 -1.38 3.31 24.38
C HIS A 1052 -2.83 2.84 24.13
N THR A 1053 -3.21 1.75 24.78
CA THR A 1053 -4.60 1.27 24.89
C THR A 1053 -4.97 1.18 26.36
N ASP A 1054 -6.27 1.29 26.66
CA ASP A 1054 -6.74 1.25 28.05
C ASP A 1054 -6.93 -0.17 28.57
N PHE A 1055 -6.58 -0.39 29.83
CA PHE A 1055 -6.62 -1.72 30.43
C PHE A 1055 -8.01 -2.16 30.88
N GLY A 1056 -8.90 -1.22 31.19
CA GLY A 1056 -10.23 -1.49 31.77
C GLY A 1056 -11.26 -2.01 30.77
N ALA A 1057 -12.55 -1.86 31.10
CA ALA A 1057 -13.66 -2.19 30.20
C ALA A 1057 -14.05 -1.01 29.32
N ALA A 1058 -14.24 0.16 29.93
CA ALA A 1058 -14.56 1.40 29.23
C ALA A 1058 -13.95 2.60 29.96
N THR A 1059 -13.68 3.66 29.21
CA THR A 1059 -13.25 4.95 29.73
C THR A 1059 -14.15 6.02 29.19
N MET A 1060 -14.56 6.95 30.05
CA MET A 1060 -15.32 8.14 29.68
C MET A 1060 -14.48 9.37 30.01
N LEU A 1061 -14.13 10.13 28.97
CA LEU A 1061 -13.22 11.25 29.04
C LEU A 1061 -13.98 12.55 28.78
N LEU A 1062 -13.99 13.41 29.80
CA LEU A 1062 -14.32 14.82 29.64
C LEU A 1062 -13.04 15.59 29.24
N GLN A 1063 -13.13 16.46 28.25
CA GLN A 1063 -12.02 17.30 27.81
C GLN A 1063 -12.46 18.76 27.64
N ASP A 1064 -11.49 19.67 27.75
CA ASP A 1064 -11.69 21.08 27.43
C ASP A 1064 -11.75 21.32 25.90
N GLU A 1065 -11.87 22.59 25.50
CA GLU A 1065 -11.94 23.00 24.10
C GLU A 1065 -10.57 23.01 23.38
N THR A 1066 -9.47 22.74 24.11
CA THR A 1066 -8.09 22.85 23.60
C THR A 1066 -7.73 21.72 22.63
N GLY A 1067 -8.39 20.56 22.74
CA GLY A 1067 -8.17 19.41 21.85
C GLY A 1067 -6.84 18.70 22.07
N GLY A 1068 -6.37 17.93 21.08
CA GLY A 1068 -5.08 17.23 21.12
C GLY A 1068 -5.11 15.74 21.42
N LEU A 1069 -6.29 15.16 21.70
CA LEU A 1069 -6.47 13.70 21.69
C LEU A 1069 -6.40 13.20 20.24
N GLN A 1070 -5.60 12.18 20.00
CA GLN A 1070 -5.51 11.51 18.71
C GLN A 1070 -5.80 10.02 18.87
N VAL A 1071 -6.61 9.46 17.97
CA VAL A 1071 -6.95 8.04 17.91
C VAL A 1071 -6.33 7.45 16.65
N TRP A 1072 -5.78 6.25 16.79
CA TRP A 1072 -5.23 5.52 15.67
C TRP A 1072 -6.36 4.96 14.81
N ASN A 1073 -6.39 5.34 13.54
CA ASN A 1073 -7.35 4.79 12.61
C ASN A 1073 -6.76 3.53 11.97
N ASN A 1074 -7.22 2.35 12.36
CA ASN A 1074 -6.78 1.07 11.79
C ASN A 1074 -7.06 0.96 10.28
N VAL A 1075 -8.00 1.74 9.74
CA VAL A 1075 -8.33 1.75 8.32
C VAL A 1075 -7.36 2.63 7.54
N SER A 1076 -6.99 3.83 8.00
CA SER A 1076 -6.03 4.71 7.30
C SER A 1076 -4.57 4.53 7.74
N SER A 1077 -4.32 3.82 8.85
CA SER A 1077 -3.04 3.79 9.59
C SER A 1077 -2.45 5.18 9.81
N ASP A 1078 -3.29 6.10 10.24
CA ASP A 1078 -2.88 7.43 10.66
C ASP A 1078 -3.53 7.82 11.99
N TRP A 1079 -2.97 8.82 12.65
CA TRP A 1079 -3.49 9.43 13.86
C TRP A 1079 -4.52 10.49 13.50
N VAL A 1080 -5.77 10.25 13.87
CA VAL A 1080 -6.84 11.23 13.66
C VAL A 1080 -7.09 12.01 14.94
N ASP A 1081 -7.15 13.34 14.82
CA ASP A 1081 -7.52 14.23 15.91
C ASP A 1081 -9.01 14.04 16.29
N VAL A 1082 -9.29 13.94 17.59
CA VAL A 1082 -10.66 13.91 18.13
C VAL A 1082 -11.06 15.34 18.48
N THR A 1083 -11.84 15.96 17.60
CA THR A 1083 -12.36 17.32 17.80
C THR A 1083 -13.26 17.36 19.05
N PRO A 1084 -12.93 18.20 20.07
CA PRO A 1084 -13.76 18.35 21.26
C PRO A 1084 -15.15 18.86 20.92
N VAL A 1085 -16.17 18.20 21.48
CA VAL A 1085 -17.57 18.63 21.39
C VAL A 1085 -18.01 19.12 22.78
N PRO A 1086 -18.47 20.39 22.91
CA PRO A 1086 -18.90 20.93 24.20
C PRO A 1086 -19.97 20.06 24.86
N GLY A 1087 -19.73 19.70 26.13
CA GLY A 1087 -20.64 18.87 26.92
C GLY A 1087 -20.68 17.39 26.53
N ALA A 1088 -19.78 16.92 25.66
CA ALA A 1088 -19.71 15.52 25.27
C ALA A 1088 -18.65 14.74 26.05
N TYR A 1089 -18.88 13.44 26.23
CA TYR A 1089 -17.87 12.51 26.72
C TYR A 1089 -17.30 11.69 25.58
N VAL A 1090 -15.97 11.68 25.44
CA VAL A 1090 -15.31 10.70 24.58
C VAL A 1090 -15.32 9.36 25.31
N VAL A 1091 -15.94 8.35 24.72
CA VAL A 1091 -15.98 7.00 25.25
C VAL A 1091 -15.01 6.13 24.46
N ASN A 1092 -14.15 5.40 25.17
CA ASN A 1092 -13.32 4.36 24.57
C ASN A 1092 -13.52 3.02 25.25
N LEU A 1093 -13.40 1.95 24.47
CA LEU A 1093 -13.37 0.59 24.98
C LEU A 1093 -11.95 0.20 25.37
N GLY A 1094 -11.83 -0.53 26.47
CA GLY A 1094 -10.55 -1.05 26.95
C GLY A 1094 -10.36 -2.54 26.63
N ASN A 1095 -9.17 -3.05 26.95
CA ASN A 1095 -8.76 -4.40 26.62
C ASN A 1095 -9.65 -5.48 27.24
N MET A 1096 -10.32 -5.23 28.39
CA MET A 1096 -11.24 -6.21 28.97
C MET A 1096 -12.46 -6.46 28.06
N MET A 1097 -12.99 -5.43 27.41
CA MET A 1097 -14.11 -5.57 26.48
C MET A 1097 -13.70 -6.36 25.23
N MET A 1098 -12.48 -6.14 24.77
CA MET A 1098 -11.89 -6.90 23.66
C MET A 1098 -11.74 -8.40 24.03
N GLN A 1099 -11.37 -8.72 25.27
CA GLN A 1099 -11.32 -10.11 25.75
C GLN A 1099 -12.70 -10.77 25.85
N TRP A 1100 -13.71 -10.07 26.37
CA TRP A 1100 -15.08 -10.58 26.43
C TRP A 1100 -15.64 -10.91 25.05
N THR A 1101 -15.34 -10.06 24.08
CA THR A 1101 -15.90 -10.13 22.73
C THR A 1101 -15.01 -10.90 21.76
N ASN A 1102 -13.93 -11.52 22.24
CA ASN A 1102 -12.99 -12.29 21.43
C ASN A 1102 -12.43 -11.47 20.24
N ASP A 1103 -12.02 -10.24 20.52
CA ASP A 1103 -11.55 -9.20 19.58
C ASP A 1103 -12.60 -8.64 18.62
N ARG A 1104 -13.88 -8.97 18.80
CA ARG A 1104 -14.93 -8.39 17.96
C ARG A 1104 -15.11 -6.88 18.21
N TYR A 1105 -14.97 -6.42 19.46
CA TYR A 1105 -14.91 -4.99 19.78
C TYR A 1105 -13.47 -4.56 20.01
N LEU A 1106 -13.10 -3.41 19.47
CA LEU A 1106 -11.72 -2.95 19.44
C LEU A 1106 -11.38 -2.10 20.67
N SER A 1107 -10.25 -2.40 21.31
CA SER A 1107 -9.57 -1.47 22.22
C SER A 1107 -8.48 -0.76 21.43
N ASN A 1108 -8.72 0.49 21.05
CA ASN A 1108 -7.94 1.16 20.02
C ASN A 1108 -6.79 2.02 20.59
N LEU A 1109 -5.71 2.15 19.81
CA LEU A 1109 -4.55 2.96 20.17
C LEU A 1109 -4.93 4.44 20.16
N HIS A 1110 -4.50 5.16 21.19
CA HIS A 1110 -4.72 6.60 21.31
C HIS A 1110 -3.50 7.28 21.97
N ARG A 1111 -3.31 8.57 21.67
CA ARG A 1111 -2.23 9.40 22.21
C ARG A 1111 -2.69 10.84 22.42
N VAL A 1112 -1.93 11.65 23.15
CA VAL A 1112 -2.25 13.08 23.35
C VAL A 1112 -1.07 13.95 22.97
N ILE A 1113 -1.31 14.91 22.07
CA ILE A 1113 -0.34 15.93 21.63
C ILE A 1113 -1.00 17.30 21.76
N ASN A 1114 -0.49 18.12 22.69
CA ASN A 1114 -1.05 19.45 22.93
C ASN A 1114 -0.43 20.48 21.97
N LYS A 1115 -1.02 20.67 20.79
CA LYS A 1115 -0.49 21.59 19.75
C LYS A 1115 -0.92 23.06 19.94
N SER A 1116 -1.75 23.35 20.95
CA SER A 1116 -2.40 24.66 21.10
C SER A 1116 -1.46 25.79 21.54
N GLY A 1117 -0.34 25.46 22.19
CA GLY A 1117 0.51 26.44 22.87
C GLY A 1117 -0.08 26.98 24.18
N THR A 1118 -1.23 26.46 24.63
CA THR A 1118 -1.84 26.75 25.94
C THR A 1118 -1.91 25.50 26.81
N GLU A 1119 -2.22 25.65 28.09
CA GLU A 1119 -2.48 24.49 28.96
C GLU A 1119 -3.76 23.75 28.52
N ARG A 1120 -3.83 22.46 28.81
CA ARG A 1120 -4.99 21.60 28.53
C ARG A 1120 -5.38 20.85 29.80
N PHE A 1121 -6.69 20.74 30.05
CA PHE A 1121 -7.26 19.92 31.12
C PHE A 1121 -8.13 18.80 30.57
N SER A 1122 -8.07 17.62 31.19
CA SER A 1122 -8.99 16.54 30.88
C SER A 1122 -9.25 15.66 32.09
N VAL A 1123 -10.43 15.04 32.14
CA VAL A 1123 -10.90 14.24 33.27
C VAL A 1123 -11.36 12.86 32.77
N PRO A 1124 -10.44 11.89 32.57
CA PRO A 1124 -10.82 10.51 32.28
C PRO A 1124 -11.33 9.79 33.52
N PHE A 1125 -12.43 9.09 33.34
CA PHE A 1125 -13.01 8.15 34.29
C PHE A 1125 -12.88 6.73 33.73
N PHE A 1126 -12.06 5.91 34.40
CA PHE A 1126 -11.77 4.53 33.99
C PHE A 1126 -12.69 3.56 34.73
N PHE A 1127 -13.47 2.77 33.99
CA PHE A 1127 -14.37 1.76 34.51
C PHE A 1127 -13.82 0.35 34.23
N SER A 1128 -13.41 -0.35 35.29
CA SER A 1128 -12.77 -1.68 35.22
C SER A 1128 -13.61 -2.81 35.82
N GLY A 1129 -14.71 -2.48 36.52
CA GLY A 1129 -15.66 -3.44 37.10
C GLY A 1129 -15.20 -4.09 38.41
N ASN A 1130 -16.01 -5.01 38.93
CA ASN A 1130 -15.82 -5.65 40.24
C ASN A 1130 -14.49 -6.40 40.28
N PRO A 1131 -13.61 -6.13 41.26
CA PRO A 1131 -12.27 -6.75 41.31
C PRO A 1131 -12.32 -8.28 41.45
N ASN A 1132 -13.42 -8.84 41.96
CA ASN A 1132 -13.60 -10.29 42.13
C ASN A 1132 -14.22 -10.97 40.90
N PHE A 1133 -14.73 -10.21 39.93
CA PHE A 1133 -15.38 -10.77 38.75
C PHE A 1133 -14.36 -11.41 37.81
N THR A 1134 -14.68 -12.60 37.28
CA THR A 1134 -13.85 -13.31 36.30
C THR A 1134 -14.29 -12.95 34.89
N ILE A 1135 -13.41 -12.29 34.16
CA ILE A 1135 -13.55 -12.01 32.72
C ILE A 1135 -13.29 -13.32 31.97
N ARG A 1136 -14.23 -13.72 31.11
CA ARG A 1136 -14.13 -14.88 30.21
C ARG A 1136 -14.87 -14.58 28.93
N CYS A 1137 -14.45 -15.16 27.81
CA CYS A 1137 -15.14 -14.97 26.52
C CYS A 1137 -16.66 -15.19 26.65
N LEU A 1138 -17.45 -14.30 26.04
CA LEU A 1138 -18.91 -14.44 26.01
C LEU A 1138 -19.31 -15.57 25.06
N PRO A 1139 -20.30 -16.42 25.41
CA PRO A 1139 -20.64 -17.61 24.61
C PRO A 1139 -21.01 -17.32 23.14
N ASN A 1140 -21.64 -16.17 22.87
CA ASN A 1140 -22.00 -15.70 21.53
C ASN A 1140 -20.84 -15.02 20.77
N CYS A 1141 -19.68 -14.88 21.42
CA CYS A 1141 -18.45 -14.33 20.84
C CYS A 1141 -17.35 -15.40 20.71
N GLU A 1142 -17.59 -16.62 21.19
CA GLU A 1142 -16.66 -17.74 20.98
C GLU A 1142 -16.61 -18.12 19.50
N ASP A 1143 -15.40 -18.37 19.00
CA ASP A 1143 -15.21 -18.88 17.64
C ASP A 1143 -15.71 -20.33 17.59
N SER A 1144 -16.65 -20.63 16.68
CA SER A 1144 -17.26 -21.95 16.51
C SER A 1144 -16.27 -23.11 16.23
N VAL A 1145 -15.02 -22.80 15.88
CA VAL A 1145 -13.96 -23.76 15.53
C VAL A 1145 -12.78 -23.70 16.51
N LEU A 1146 -12.40 -22.51 16.98
CA LEU A 1146 -11.21 -22.28 17.83
C LEU A 1146 -11.50 -22.10 19.33
N GLY A 1147 -12.74 -21.79 19.72
CA GLY A 1147 -13.09 -21.44 21.10
C GLY A 1147 -12.58 -20.06 21.54
N ALA A 1148 -12.47 -19.85 22.85
CA ALA A 1148 -12.02 -18.58 23.45
C ALA A 1148 -10.51 -18.33 23.25
N LYS A 1149 -10.13 -17.12 22.78
CA LYS A 1149 -8.74 -16.73 22.56
C LYS A 1149 -7.96 -16.46 23.85
N TYR A 1150 -8.64 -15.94 24.87
CA TYR A 1150 -8.03 -15.51 26.13
C TYR A 1150 -8.44 -16.42 27.29
N PRO A 1151 -7.50 -16.78 28.18
CA PRO A 1151 -7.85 -17.52 29.39
C PRO A 1151 -8.68 -16.65 30.34
N PRO A 1152 -9.58 -17.23 31.14
CA PRO A 1152 -10.30 -16.48 32.16
C PRO A 1152 -9.36 -15.83 33.18
N VAL A 1153 -9.63 -14.57 33.56
CA VAL A 1153 -8.80 -13.80 34.51
C VAL A 1153 -9.70 -12.92 35.37
N THR A 1154 -9.35 -12.73 36.65
CA THR A 1154 -10.10 -11.78 37.49
C THR A 1154 -9.72 -10.33 37.17
N VAL A 1155 -10.66 -9.40 37.34
CA VAL A 1155 -10.41 -7.95 37.19
C VAL A 1155 -9.23 -7.50 38.05
N HIS A 1156 -9.14 -7.99 39.30
CA HIS A 1156 -8.03 -7.69 40.20
C HIS A 1156 -6.67 -8.12 39.63
N GLU A 1157 -6.54 -9.36 39.18
CA GLU A 1157 -5.29 -9.90 38.63
C GLU A 1157 -4.88 -9.16 37.35
N TRP A 1158 -5.83 -8.90 36.46
CA TRP A 1158 -5.59 -8.18 35.21
C TRP A 1158 -5.08 -6.75 35.47
N MET A 1159 -5.79 -5.99 36.31
CA MET A 1159 -5.43 -4.60 36.61
C MET A 1159 -4.09 -4.51 37.35
N ALA A 1160 -3.86 -5.37 38.34
CA ALA A 1160 -2.59 -5.40 39.08
C ALA A 1160 -1.41 -5.74 38.16
N GLY A 1161 -1.57 -6.69 37.22
CA GLY A 1161 -0.55 -7.06 36.25
C GLY A 1161 -0.18 -5.92 35.30
N ARG A 1162 -1.18 -5.29 34.65
CA ARG A 1162 -0.94 -4.21 33.68
C ARG A 1162 -0.34 -2.94 34.31
N TYR A 1163 -0.72 -2.62 35.55
CA TYR A 1163 -0.09 -1.53 36.30
C TYR A 1163 1.35 -1.86 36.70
N ALA A 1164 1.66 -3.10 37.09
CA ALA A 1164 3.03 -3.52 37.39
C ALA A 1164 3.97 -3.35 36.18
N ASP A 1165 3.49 -3.65 34.97
CA ASP A 1165 4.26 -3.50 33.73
C ASP A 1165 4.49 -2.04 33.33
N THR A 1166 3.54 -1.17 33.64
CA THR A 1166 3.60 0.27 33.31
C THR A 1166 4.51 1.03 34.29
N TYR A 1167 4.50 0.65 35.57
CA TYR A 1167 5.20 1.36 36.64
C TYR A 1167 6.48 0.66 37.17
N GLY A 1168 6.80 -0.57 36.73
CA GLY A 1168 7.93 -1.38 37.26
C GLY A 1168 8.94 -1.90 36.21
N THR A 1169 10.21 -2.08 36.60
CA THR A 1169 11.28 -2.74 35.81
C THR A 1169 11.30 -4.27 36.02
N SER A 1170 10.16 -4.94 35.88
CA SER A 1170 10.06 -6.39 36.07
C SER A 1170 10.59 -7.17 34.85
N LYS A 1171 11.61 -8.02 35.06
CA LYS A 1171 12.11 -8.97 34.06
C LYS A 1171 11.07 -10.03 33.65
N LYS A 1172 10.02 -10.25 34.44
CA LYS A 1172 9.00 -11.26 34.16
C LYS A 1172 8.00 -10.81 33.08
N GLY A 1173 7.64 -9.53 33.08
CA GLY A 1173 6.84 -8.92 32.01
C GLY A 1173 7.58 -8.93 30.66
N ILE A 1174 8.93 -8.92 30.66
CA ILE A 1174 9.76 -9.05 29.45
C ILE A 1174 9.71 -10.47 28.86
N GLU A 1175 9.51 -11.50 29.69
CA GLU A 1175 9.40 -12.90 29.26
C GLU A 1175 7.98 -13.23 28.75
N GLU A 1176 6.94 -12.60 29.31
CA GLU A 1176 5.54 -12.72 28.84
C GLU A 1176 5.23 -11.82 27.63
N MET A 1177 5.86 -10.63 27.51
CA MET A 1177 5.87 -9.83 26.28
C MET A 1177 6.58 -10.53 25.10
N ARG A 1178 7.40 -11.56 25.35
CA ARG A 1178 7.91 -12.43 24.27
C ARG A 1178 6.87 -13.43 23.75
N ARG A 1179 5.72 -13.58 24.44
CA ARG A 1179 4.62 -14.48 24.08
C ARG A 1179 3.35 -13.76 23.62
N GLU A 1180 3.17 -12.47 23.89
CA GLU A 1180 2.22 -11.65 23.13
C GLU A 1180 2.83 -11.28 21.76
N PRO A 1181 2.02 -11.17 20.69
CA PRO A 1181 2.53 -10.84 19.36
C PRO A 1181 3.18 -9.46 19.44
N ARG A 1182 4.47 -9.40 19.13
CA ARG A 1182 5.16 -8.12 18.96
C ARG A 1182 4.37 -7.32 17.94
N GLY A 1183 4.02 -6.09 18.31
CA GLY A 1183 3.51 -5.11 17.36
C GLY A 1183 4.45 -5.01 16.18
N ASP A 1184 4.04 -5.62 15.08
CA ASP A 1184 4.07 -5.00 13.78
C ASP A 1184 3.10 -3.80 13.89
N ILE A 1185 3.66 -2.59 13.97
CA ILE A 1185 2.92 -1.32 13.82
C ILE A 1185 2.94 -0.98 12.35
#